data_AF-A0A9E0CN98-F1
#
_entry.id   AF-A0A9E0CN98-F1
#
_cell.length_a   1.000
_cell.length_b   1.000
_cell.length_c   1.000
_cell.angle_alpha   90.00
_cell.angle_beta   90.00
_cell.angle_gamma   90.00
#
_symmetry.space_group_name_H-M   'P 1'
#
loop_
_entity.id
_entity.type
_entity.pdbx_description
1 polymer ?
#
loop_
_entity_poly.entity_id
_entity_poly.type
_entity_poly.pdbx_seq_one_letter_code
_entity_poly.pdbx_strand_id
1 'polypeptide(L)'
;MDEILKDHHEHEPVSANIYSNDHSGQFKASDGNYRITALDGMYENWFLDYASYVILERAVPDVTDGLKPVQRRILHAMYEMDDGRYNKVANIIGQTMKYHPHGDASIGDALVQLGQKDLLIDTQGNWGNVLTGDGAAAPRYIEARLSKFALEVTFNPKTTQWTSSYDGRNKEPILLPVKFPLLLAQGVEGIAVGLASKILPHNFNELIDASIKYLQGKEFEILPDFPGGGLADFSKYNLGIRGGRIRVRARIKIEDKKNLTITEIPFGATTSSLIDSIIAANDKGKIKIKKIDDNTADKVEIQIQLQSGVSPDQTIDALYAFTNCEIAISPNSCVIYNGKPHFMGVDEILKISADNTVNLLKMELEIRKSELEEQWHFSSLEKIFIEKRIYRNIEECETWEAVITAINKGLTPYKNLFKREINKEDIIKLTEIKIKRISKYNSFKADEIIKNIELELEEVENHLRHLIDYAINYFKAIKKKYGPGKERCTEIRNFDTIEAKLVAATNEKLYVNREEGFAGTGLKKDEYICDCSDIDDIIAFREDGTYMITKVSPKFFVGKSIIHIDVFKRNDKRTIYNAIYRDGKNGNTYVKRFAVTGVTRDREYNLTKGTPDSRVLYLSANPNGEAEIVNVLLKPKPKLRKTSFDFDFSDLNIKGRNTQGNILTKNYVRKVTIKEEGISTLGAMDIWFDDSVKRLNTEERGKYLNAFKGSDKIATLMQSGEYRLTGFDLSTHFDPDLIHIEKYDPEKVFTAIYIEPKTGLHYLKRFTLEETDKKINFVSDNPEAKLVTISEHSRPNLEVFFDHKRNEKQIDTQTINVEEFIAVKSYRAKGKRISNHFIKTVKWLEPLEDQDNETGAPTPDFDNDPVEDNDINEVKFTPEETPAIQPEVLKKPETAKIPEQHKSKSTSGEKPEQMSLF
;
A
#
# COMPACT_ATOMS: atom_id res chain seq x y z
N MET A 1 -0.03 -35.14 -5.90
CA MET A 1 -0.75 -34.19 -5.03
C MET A 1 -0.83 -34.71 -3.59
N ASP A 2 0.00 -35.69 -3.21
CA ASP A 2 0.00 -36.30 -1.87
C ASP A 2 1.11 -35.80 -0.93
N GLU A 3 1.91 -34.80 -1.34
CA GLU A 3 3.03 -34.28 -0.55
C GLU A 3 2.77 -32.92 0.13
N ILE A 4 1.53 -32.40 0.13
CA ILE A 4 1.22 -31.09 0.73
C ILE A 4 0.31 -31.20 1.98
N LEU A 5 0.07 -32.42 2.49
CA LEU A 5 -0.85 -32.65 3.63
C LEU A 5 -0.22 -33.33 4.86
N LYS A 6 1.08 -33.15 5.11
CA LYS A 6 1.68 -33.64 6.37
C LYS A 6 2.71 -32.67 6.94
N ASP A 7 2.27 -31.88 7.92
CA ASP A 7 3.09 -31.56 9.08
C ASP A 7 2.17 -31.34 10.30
N HIS A 8 2.13 -32.37 11.15
CA HIS A 8 1.88 -32.38 12.60
C HIS A 8 1.44 -33.79 13.05
N HIS A 9 2.42 -34.68 13.28
CA HIS A 9 2.63 -35.41 14.54
C HIS A 9 3.61 -36.58 14.35
N GLU A 10 4.50 -36.69 15.33
CA GLU A 10 5.60 -37.63 15.50
C GLU A 10 5.16 -39.11 15.51
N HIS A 11 5.86 -39.96 14.73
CA HIS A 11 6.47 -41.21 15.18
C HIS A 11 7.29 -41.85 14.04
N GLU A 12 8.52 -42.26 14.36
CA GLU A 12 9.53 -42.87 13.48
C GLU A 12 9.65 -44.41 13.78
N PRO A 13 10.37 -45.23 13.00
CA PRO A 13 9.98 -45.84 11.73
C PRO A 13 10.02 -47.39 11.76
N VAL A 14 9.38 -48.07 10.79
CA VAL A 14 9.79 -49.44 10.39
C VAL A 14 9.78 -49.56 8.87
N SER A 15 10.91 -50.00 8.34
CA SER A 15 11.27 -50.17 6.95
C SER A 15 10.50 -51.26 6.19
N ALA A 16 10.15 -50.92 4.94
CA ALA A 16 10.14 -51.74 3.72
C ALA A 16 9.49 -53.13 3.74
N ASN A 17 8.39 -53.29 2.98
CA ASN A 17 8.36 -54.16 1.79
C ASN A 17 7.02 -54.06 1.02
N ILE A 18 7.17 -53.79 -0.29
CA ILE A 18 6.48 -54.39 -1.44
C ILE A 18 5.10 -55.03 -1.16
N TYR A 19 4.00 -54.36 -1.52
CA TYR A 19 2.74 -55.00 -1.95
C TYR A 19 2.01 -53.99 -2.88
N SER A 20 2.16 -54.14 -4.20
CA SER A 20 1.16 -54.74 -5.10
C SER A 20 -0.16 -53.96 -5.16
N ASN A 21 -0.32 -53.19 -6.25
CA ASN A 21 -1.59 -52.72 -6.78
C ASN A 21 -2.58 -53.88 -6.85
N ASP A 22 -3.65 -53.84 -6.06
CA ASP A 22 -4.81 -54.69 -6.32
C ASP A 22 -6.10 -54.10 -5.72
N HIS A 23 -6.59 -53.02 -6.34
CA HIS A 23 -7.98 -52.60 -6.20
C HIS A 23 -8.62 -52.39 -7.58
N SER A 24 -8.60 -53.45 -8.40
CA SER A 24 -9.62 -53.65 -9.43
C SER A 24 -10.64 -54.67 -8.92
N GLY A 25 -11.73 -54.18 -8.31
CA GLY A 25 -12.92 -55.00 -8.08
C GLY A 25 -13.58 -55.33 -9.42
N GLN A 26 -13.11 -56.36 -10.11
CA GLN A 26 -13.80 -56.91 -11.29
C GLN A 26 -15.01 -57.73 -10.81
N PHE A 27 -16.20 -57.13 -10.90
CA PHE A 27 -17.43 -57.93 -10.94
C PHE A 27 -17.52 -58.63 -12.31
N LYS A 28 -17.34 -59.96 -12.31
CA LYS A 28 -17.65 -60.81 -13.47
C LYS A 28 -19.15 -61.10 -13.48
N ALA A 29 -19.89 -60.42 -14.35
CA ALA A 29 -21.17 -60.92 -14.83
C ALA A 29 -20.88 -61.94 -15.95
N SER A 30 -21.37 -63.16 -15.76
CA SER A 30 -21.46 -64.18 -16.81
C SER A 30 -22.43 -63.72 -17.90
N ASP A 31 -22.00 -63.92 -19.15
CA ASP A 31 -22.72 -63.68 -20.42
C ASP A 31 -22.86 -62.22 -20.90
N GLY A 32 -21.86 -61.79 -21.69
CA GLY A 32 -21.88 -60.59 -22.51
C GLY A 32 -20.72 -59.62 -22.23
N ASN A 33 -19.90 -59.31 -23.23
CA ASN A 33 -18.72 -58.42 -23.20
C ASN A 33 -18.99 -56.99 -22.65
N TYR A 34 -19.14 -56.82 -21.34
CA TYR A 34 -19.16 -55.50 -20.71
C TYR A 34 -18.15 -55.44 -19.55
N ARG A 35 -17.12 -54.60 -19.70
CA ARG A 35 -16.20 -54.23 -18.61
C ARG A 35 -16.94 -53.25 -17.69
N ILE A 36 -17.35 -53.71 -16.50
CA ILE A 36 -17.88 -52.83 -15.45
C ILE A 36 -16.70 -52.05 -14.88
N THR A 37 -16.61 -50.76 -15.21
CA THR A 37 -15.63 -49.85 -14.59
C THR A 37 -16.30 -49.19 -13.40
N ALA A 38 -15.66 -49.22 -12.22
CA ALA A 38 -16.22 -48.60 -11.02
C ALA A 38 -16.32 -47.08 -11.20
N LEU A 39 -17.49 -46.53 -10.90
CA LEU A 39 -17.84 -45.13 -11.13
C LEU A 39 -16.90 -44.17 -10.39
N ASP A 40 -16.53 -44.50 -9.16
CA ASP A 40 -15.70 -43.66 -8.28
C ASP A 40 -14.30 -43.42 -8.86
N GLY A 41 -13.66 -44.47 -9.39
CA GLY A 41 -12.35 -44.36 -10.03
C GLY A 41 -12.38 -43.62 -11.38
N MET A 42 -13.53 -43.58 -12.06
CA MET A 42 -13.67 -42.77 -13.29
C MET A 42 -13.77 -41.28 -12.95
N TYR A 43 -14.59 -40.92 -11.94
CA TYR A 43 -14.73 -39.52 -11.51
C TYR A 43 -13.42 -38.94 -10.98
N GLU A 44 -12.67 -39.70 -10.17
CA GLU A 44 -11.37 -39.26 -9.66
C GLU A 44 -10.39 -38.96 -10.80
N ASN A 45 -10.19 -39.92 -11.72
CA ASN A 45 -9.24 -39.76 -12.81
C ASN A 45 -9.65 -38.64 -13.78
N TRP A 46 -10.92 -38.57 -14.17
CA TRP A 46 -11.41 -37.51 -15.07
C TRP A 46 -11.33 -36.12 -14.43
N PHE A 47 -11.62 -36.03 -13.13
CA PHE A 47 -11.49 -34.77 -12.40
C PHE A 47 -10.03 -34.34 -12.27
N LEU A 48 -9.11 -35.28 -12.01
CA LEU A 48 -7.67 -35.00 -11.94
C LEU A 48 -7.12 -34.54 -13.30
N ASP A 49 -7.48 -35.22 -14.39
CA ASP A 49 -7.07 -34.83 -15.74
C ASP A 49 -7.59 -33.43 -16.11
N TYR A 50 -8.87 -33.16 -15.83
CA TYR A 50 -9.46 -31.85 -16.03
C TYR A 50 -8.80 -30.77 -15.18
N ALA A 51 -8.59 -31.04 -13.89
CA ALA A 51 -7.96 -30.09 -12.97
C ALA A 51 -6.52 -29.77 -13.38
N SER A 52 -5.74 -30.80 -13.72
CA SER A 52 -4.37 -30.66 -14.23
C SER A 52 -4.32 -29.80 -15.49
N TYR A 53 -5.18 -30.09 -16.47
CA TYR A 53 -5.29 -29.30 -17.69
C TYR A 53 -5.69 -27.84 -17.40
N VAL A 54 -6.66 -27.59 -16.53
CA VAL A 54 -7.08 -26.22 -16.20
C VAL A 54 -5.98 -25.44 -15.50
N ILE A 55 -5.20 -26.08 -14.63
CA ILE A 55 -4.08 -25.45 -13.90
C ILE A 55 -2.94 -25.11 -14.88
N LEU A 56 -2.46 -26.10 -15.63
CA LEU A 56 -1.25 -25.97 -16.45
C LEU A 56 -1.50 -25.29 -17.80
N GLU A 57 -2.63 -25.59 -18.44
CA GLU A 57 -2.89 -25.20 -19.83
C GLU A 57 -3.91 -24.06 -19.97
N ARG A 58 -4.33 -23.41 -18.86
CA ARG A 58 -5.36 -22.35 -18.92
C ARG A 58 -5.16 -21.20 -17.94
N ALA A 59 -5.15 -21.47 -16.64
CA ALA A 59 -5.44 -20.45 -15.64
C ALA A 59 -4.20 -19.74 -15.07
N VAL A 60 -3.10 -20.47 -14.89
CA VAL A 60 -1.87 -19.99 -14.23
C VAL A 60 -0.80 -19.69 -15.28
N PRO A 61 -0.09 -18.55 -15.23
CA PRO A 61 0.98 -18.27 -16.17
C PRO A 61 2.26 -19.03 -15.82
N ASP A 62 3.13 -19.22 -16.82
CA ASP A 62 4.49 -19.71 -16.60
C ASP A 62 5.39 -18.55 -16.11
N VAL A 63 6.30 -18.83 -15.17
CA VAL A 63 7.23 -17.82 -14.64
C VAL A 63 8.24 -17.34 -15.69
N THR A 64 8.53 -18.17 -16.69
CA THR A 64 9.57 -17.92 -17.70
C THR A 64 9.18 -16.81 -18.66
N ASP A 65 7.96 -16.87 -19.20
CA ASP A 65 7.47 -15.88 -20.17
C ASP A 65 6.36 -14.98 -19.59
N GLY A 66 5.78 -15.34 -18.44
CA GLY A 66 4.73 -14.58 -17.79
C GLY A 66 3.37 -14.66 -18.45
N LEU A 67 3.16 -15.59 -19.39
CA LEU A 67 1.97 -15.65 -20.22
C LEU A 67 1.14 -16.91 -19.94
N LYS A 68 -0.18 -16.76 -20.06
CA LYS A 68 -1.09 -17.90 -20.18
C LYS A 68 -1.02 -18.48 -21.60
N PRO A 69 -1.36 -19.76 -21.81
CA PRO A 69 -1.28 -20.38 -23.14
C PRO A 69 -2.07 -19.65 -24.24
N VAL A 70 -3.26 -19.12 -23.93
CA VAL A 70 -4.05 -18.32 -24.89
C VAL A 70 -3.32 -17.04 -25.31
N GLN A 71 -2.65 -16.38 -24.36
CA GLN A 71 -1.91 -15.13 -24.62
C GLN A 71 -0.68 -15.41 -25.50
N ARG A 72 0.05 -16.50 -25.20
CA ARG A 72 1.18 -16.97 -26.01
C ARG A 72 0.80 -17.25 -27.46
N ARG A 73 -0.33 -17.96 -27.67
CA ARG A 73 -0.86 -18.30 -28.99
C ARG A 73 -1.34 -17.08 -29.77
N ILE A 74 -1.97 -16.10 -29.10
CA ILE A 74 -2.33 -14.81 -29.70
C ILE A 74 -1.08 -14.10 -30.22
N LEU A 75 -0.06 -13.96 -29.37
CA LEU A 75 1.19 -13.28 -29.72
C LEU A 75 1.92 -13.99 -30.87
N HIS A 76 1.94 -15.33 -30.86
CA HIS A 76 2.50 -16.13 -31.96
C HIS A 76 1.75 -15.92 -33.28
N ALA A 77 0.41 -15.98 -33.25
CA ALA A 77 -0.41 -15.73 -34.44
C ALA A 77 -0.22 -14.30 -34.98
N MET A 78 -0.05 -13.31 -34.11
CA MET A 78 0.27 -11.94 -34.49
C MET A 78 1.66 -11.81 -35.10
N TYR A 79 2.66 -12.55 -34.58
CA TYR A 79 4.03 -12.53 -35.10
C TYR A 79 4.13 -13.16 -36.51
N GLU A 80 3.45 -14.27 -36.75
CA GLU A 80 3.39 -14.93 -38.07
C GLU A 80 2.76 -14.05 -39.16
N MET A 81 1.88 -13.12 -38.78
CA MET A 81 1.23 -12.19 -39.71
C MET A 81 1.87 -10.80 -39.74
N ASP A 82 2.91 -10.55 -38.95
CA ASP A 82 3.45 -9.21 -38.77
C ASP A 82 4.08 -8.69 -40.08
N ASP A 83 3.50 -7.61 -40.59
CA ASP A 83 4.01 -6.84 -41.73
C ASP A 83 4.22 -5.35 -41.36
N GLY A 84 4.15 -5.04 -40.05
CA GLY A 84 4.23 -3.69 -39.48
C GLY A 84 2.93 -2.86 -39.57
N ARG A 85 1.87 -3.38 -40.21
CA ARG A 85 0.58 -2.70 -40.35
C ARG A 85 -0.42 -3.19 -39.31
N TYR A 86 -1.45 -2.39 -39.10
CA TYR A 86 -2.57 -2.74 -38.25
C TYR A 86 -3.42 -3.84 -38.90
N ASN A 87 -3.68 -4.90 -38.15
CA ASN A 87 -4.50 -6.03 -38.56
C ASN A 87 -5.86 -5.95 -37.86
N LYS A 88 -6.93 -6.28 -38.59
CA LYS A 88 -8.27 -6.40 -38.00
C LYS A 88 -8.26 -7.47 -36.92
N VAL A 89 -8.79 -7.16 -35.74
CA VAL A 89 -8.81 -8.10 -34.62
C VAL A 89 -9.58 -9.37 -34.95
N ALA A 90 -10.65 -9.29 -35.75
CA ALA A 90 -11.35 -10.47 -36.27
C ALA A 90 -10.43 -11.44 -37.05
N ASN A 91 -9.45 -10.92 -37.81
CA ASN A 91 -8.46 -11.74 -38.52
C ASN A 91 -7.49 -12.39 -37.52
N ILE A 92 -6.99 -11.63 -36.54
CA ILE A 92 -6.09 -12.14 -35.49
C ILE A 92 -6.74 -13.30 -34.72
N ILE A 93 -8.02 -13.16 -34.35
CA ILE A 93 -8.80 -14.22 -33.68
C ILE A 93 -8.86 -15.46 -34.58
N GLY A 94 -9.23 -15.29 -35.86
CA GLY A 94 -9.31 -16.40 -36.81
C GLY A 94 -7.99 -17.13 -37.03
N GLN A 95 -6.86 -16.41 -37.05
CA GLN A 95 -5.54 -17.03 -37.14
C GLN A 95 -5.14 -17.75 -35.84
N THR A 96 -5.49 -17.18 -34.68
CA THR A 96 -5.21 -17.79 -33.38
C THR A 96 -5.95 -19.12 -33.19
N MET A 97 -7.12 -19.29 -33.79
CA MET A 97 -7.87 -20.56 -33.76
C MET A 97 -7.11 -21.75 -34.35
N LYS A 98 -6.11 -21.52 -35.22
CA LYS A 98 -5.21 -22.58 -35.70
C LYS A 98 -4.38 -23.22 -34.58
N TYR A 99 -4.19 -22.49 -33.47
CA TYR A 99 -3.39 -22.89 -32.32
C TYR A 99 -4.26 -23.12 -31.08
N HIS A 100 -5.38 -22.41 -30.95
CA HIS A 100 -6.25 -22.45 -29.77
C HIS A 100 -7.66 -22.92 -30.13
N PRO A 101 -8.01 -24.20 -29.90
CA PRO A 101 -9.31 -24.77 -30.29
C PRO A 101 -10.44 -24.42 -29.31
N HIS A 102 -10.60 -23.13 -29.00
CA HIS A 102 -11.65 -22.59 -28.13
C HIS A 102 -12.38 -21.44 -28.82
N GLY A 103 -13.51 -21.02 -28.23
CA GLY A 103 -14.39 -20.00 -28.83
C GLY A 103 -13.68 -18.67 -29.12
N ASP A 104 -14.14 -18.00 -30.18
CA ASP A 104 -13.71 -16.66 -30.60
C ASP A 104 -13.81 -15.64 -29.47
N ALA A 105 -14.89 -15.70 -28.68
CA ALA A 105 -15.12 -14.80 -27.56
C ALA A 105 -13.95 -14.81 -26.55
N SER A 106 -13.49 -15.99 -26.11
CA SER A 106 -12.40 -16.10 -25.14
C SER A 106 -11.06 -15.60 -25.68
N ILE A 107 -10.80 -15.81 -26.97
CA ILE A 107 -9.60 -15.29 -27.64
C ILE A 107 -9.69 -13.76 -27.77
N GLY A 108 -10.85 -13.26 -28.18
CA GLY A 108 -11.12 -11.82 -28.30
C GLY A 108 -10.96 -11.09 -26.98
N ASP A 109 -11.54 -11.59 -25.90
CA ASP A 109 -11.44 -11.00 -24.56
C ASP A 109 -9.98 -10.99 -24.07
N ALA A 110 -9.24 -12.09 -24.26
CA ALA A 110 -7.83 -12.16 -23.90
C ALA A 110 -6.97 -11.17 -24.70
N LEU A 111 -7.26 -10.99 -25.99
CA LEU A 111 -6.57 -10.02 -26.85
C LEU A 111 -6.89 -8.58 -26.43
N VAL A 112 -8.15 -8.26 -26.13
CA VAL A 112 -8.55 -6.94 -25.61
C VAL A 112 -7.82 -6.64 -24.30
N GLN A 113 -7.78 -7.59 -23.35
CA GLN A 113 -7.06 -7.42 -22.09
C GLN A 113 -5.56 -7.21 -22.28
N LEU A 114 -4.92 -7.89 -23.24
CA LEU A 114 -3.51 -7.66 -23.58
C LEU A 114 -3.29 -6.29 -24.22
N GLY A 115 -4.22 -5.85 -25.08
CA GLY A 115 -4.17 -4.54 -25.74
C GLY A 115 -4.33 -3.37 -24.76
N GLN A 116 -5.24 -3.48 -23.80
CA GLN A 116 -5.49 -2.45 -22.78
C GLN A 116 -4.29 -2.21 -21.84
N LYS A 117 -3.31 -3.13 -21.80
CA LYS A 117 -2.07 -2.95 -21.02
C LYS A 117 -1.04 -2.07 -21.72
N ASP A 118 -1.25 -1.70 -22.98
CA ASP A 118 -0.41 -0.76 -23.76
C ASP A 118 1.11 -1.01 -23.62
N LEU A 119 1.49 -2.28 -23.82
CA LEU A 119 2.88 -2.74 -23.71
C LEU A 119 3.28 -3.63 -24.89
N LEU A 120 2.56 -4.74 -25.11
CA LEU A 120 2.90 -5.70 -26.16
C LEU A 120 2.18 -5.46 -27.49
N ILE A 121 1.05 -4.75 -27.45
CA ILE A 121 0.14 -4.61 -28.57
C ILE A 121 -0.18 -3.13 -28.73
N ASP A 122 0.10 -2.58 -29.91
CA ASP A 122 -0.39 -1.26 -30.30
C ASP A 122 -1.85 -1.42 -30.74
N THR A 123 -2.73 -0.57 -30.25
CA THR A 123 -4.18 -0.66 -30.47
C THR A 123 -4.73 0.52 -31.27
N GLN A 124 -5.70 0.26 -32.13
CA GLN A 124 -6.44 1.28 -32.89
C GLN A 124 -7.95 1.01 -32.86
N GLY A 125 -8.74 2.07 -32.66
CA GLY A 125 -10.20 2.02 -32.47
C GLY A 125 -10.61 2.06 -31.00
N ASN A 126 -11.87 1.73 -30.70
CA ASN A 126 -12.36 1.71 -29.31
C ASN A 126 -12.10 0.34 -28.66
N TRP A 127 -11.07 0.26 -27.82
CA TRP A 127 -10.66 -0.94 -27.07
C TRP A 127 -11.31 -1.04 -25.68
N GLY A 128 -12.35 -0.25 -25.41
CA GLY A 128 -12.98 -0.17 -24.10
C GLY A 128 -12.22 0.75 -23.15
N ASN A 129 -12.78 0.98 -21.98
CA ASN A 129 -12.18 1.83 -20.96
C ASN A 129 -12.18 1.11 -19.60
N VAL A 130 -10.97 0.84 -19.10
CA VAL A 130 -10.77 0.15 -17.82
C VAL A 130 -11.27 0.95 -16.61
N LEU A 131 -11.37 2.28 -16.73
CA LEU A 131 -11.86 3.16 -15.68
C LEU A 131 -13.38 3.15 -15.61
N THR A 132 -14.09 3.20 -16.74
CA THR A 132 -15.57 3.21 -16.75
C THR A 132 -16.17 1.79 -16.69
N GLY A 133 -15.42 0.80 -17.17
CA GLY A 133 -15.87 -0.58 -17.37
C GLY A 133 -16.52 -0.81 -18.74
N ASP A 134 -16.46 0.17 -19.65
CA ASP A 134 -17.03 0.03 -20.99
C ASP A 134 -16.25 -1.02 -21.79
N GLY A 135 -16.99 -1.96 -22.37
CA GLY A 135 -16.43 -3.01 -23.22
C GLY A 135 -15.85 -2.47 -24.53
N ALA A 136 -14.90 -3.22 -25.10
CA ALA A 136 -14.37 -2.92 -26.42
C ALA A 136 -15.43 -3.03 -27.52
N ALA A 137 -15.24 -2.26 -28.61
CA ALA A 137 -16.05 -2.44 -29.80
C ALA A 137 -15.81 -3.84 -30.42
N ALA A 138 -16.78 -4.31 -31.20
CA ALA A 138 -16.70 -5.63 -31.81
C ALA A 138 -15.39 -5.82 -32.63
N PRO A 139 -14.78 -7.03 -32.64
CA PRO A 139 -13.51 -7.33 -33.31
C PRO A 139 -13.35 -6.88 -34.77
N ARG A 140 -14.45 -6.63 -35.48
CA ARG A 140 -14.46 -6.13 -36.86
C ARG A 140 -14.13 -4.63 -36.98
N TYR A 141 -14.28 -3.86 -35.90
CA TYR A 141 -14.10 -2.40 -35.88
C TYR A 141 -12.77 -1.97 -35.26
N ILE A 142 -12.11 -2.84 -34.51
CA ILE A 142 -10.82 -2.57 -33.87
C ILE A 142 -9.68 -3.26 -34.60
N GLU A 143 -8.49 -2.67 -34.48
CA GLU A 143 -7.27 -3.13 -35.12
C GLU A 143 -6.12 -3.16 -34.13
N ALA A 144 -5.19 -4.10 -34.31
CA ALA A 144 -4.01 -4.27 -33.48
C ALA A 144 -2.79 -4.68 -34.31
N ARG A 145 -1.61 -4.41 -33.75
CA ARG A 145 -0.33 -4.96 -34.20
C ARG A 145 0.61 -5.16 -33.02
N LEU A 146 1.69 -5.90 -33.20
CA LEU A 146 2.72 -6.01 -32.17
C LEU A 146 3.43 -4.67 -31.99
N SER A 147 3.70 -4.30 -30.74
CA SER A 147 4.49 -3.11 -30.45
C SER A 147 5.96 -3.36 -30.81
N LYS A 148 6.72 -2.28 -31.02
CA LYS A 148 8.18 -2.38 -31.23
C LYS A 148 8.90 -3.06 -30.06
N PHE A 149 8.40 -2.83 -28.84
CA PHE A 149 8.88 -3.49 -27.63
C PHE A 149 8.65 -5.01 -27.70
N ALA A 150 7.45 -5.46 -28.08
CA ALA A 150 7.14 -6.88 -28.18
C ALA A 150 8.04 -7.60 -29.18
N LEU A 151 8.24 -7.02 -30.37
CA LEU A 151 9.08 -7.61 -31.42
C LEU A 151 10.54 -7.83 -30.97
N GLU A 152 11.08 -6.93 -30.16
CA GLU A 152 12.46 -6.98 -29.68
C GLU A 152 12.65 -7.91 -28.47
N VAL A 153 11.66 -7.94 -27.58
CA VAL A 153 11.77 -8.58 -26.26
C VAL A 153 11.18 -9.99 -26.22
N THR A 154 10.12 -10.26 -26.99
CA THR A 154 9.30 -11.47 -26.83
C THR A 154 9.66 -12.57 -27.83
N PHE A 155 10.25 -12.23 -28.97
CA PHE A 155 10.41 -13.17 -30.09
C PHE A 155 11.87 -13.33 -30.50
N ASN A 156 12.29 -14.59 -30.67
CA ASN A 156 13.53 -14.93 -31.35
C ASN A 156 13.43 -16.37 -31.91
N PRO A 157 13.20 -16.55 -33.23
CA PRO A 157 13.03 -17.87 -33.83
C PRO A 157 14.18 -18.85 -33.61
N LYS A 158 15.41 -18.35 -33.38
CA LYS A 158 16.61 -19.18 -33.21
C LYS A 158 16.72 -19.78 -31.81
N THR A 159 16.14 -19.14 -30.79
CA THR A 159 16.14 -19.62 -29.40
C THR A 159 14.81 -20.24 -28.98
N THR A 160 13.74 -20.00 -29.73
CA THR A 160 12.42 -20.58 -29.48
C THR A 160 12.42 -22.10 -29.64
N GLN A 161 11.88 -22.79 -28.64
CA GLN A 161 11.57 -24.21 -28.73
C GLN A 161 10.16 -24.42 -29.29
N TRP A 162 10.06 -25.30 -30.28
CA TRP A 162 8.84 -25.50 -31.06
C TRP A 162 8.19 -26.85 -30.74
N THR A 163 6.86 -26.85 -30.65
CA THR A 163 6.03 -28.06 -30.61
C THR A 163 5.01 -28.04 -31.75
N SER A 164 4.40 -29.18 -32.05
CA SER A 164 3.29 -29.25 -33.02
C SER A 164 2.02 -28.64 -32.42
N SER A 165 1.23 -27.97 -33.26
CA SER A 165 -0.12 -27.52 -32.89
C SER A 165 -1.03 -28.71 -32.54
N TYR A 166 -2.16 -28.44 -31.87
CA TYR A 166 -3.11 -29.46 -31.45
C TYR A 166 -3.63 -30.36 -32.60
N ASP A 167 -3.64 -29.85 -33.84
CA ASP A 167 -4.05 -30.56 -35.06
C ASP A 167 -2.86 -31.10 -35.90
N GLY A 168 -1.63 -30.86 -35.45
CA GLY A 168 -0.39 -31.30 -36.10
C GLY A 168 -0.03 -30.56 -37.39
N ARG A 169 -0.79 -29.54 -37.80
CA ARG A 169 -0.57 -28.85 -39.09
C ARG A 169 0.43 -27.71 -39.03
N ASN A 170 0.58 -27.08 -37.87
CA ASN A 170 1.47 -25.93 -37.66
C ASN A 170 2.44 -26.22 -36.52
N LYS A 171 3.42 -25.33 -36.33
CA LYS A 171 4.28 -25.32 -35.13
C LYS A 171 3.91 -24.13 -34.24
N GLU A 172 3.95 -24.34 -32.93
CA GLU A 172 3.75 -23.29 -31.93
C GLU A 172 4.90 -23.30 -30.91
N PRO A 173 5.24 -22.14 -30.31
CA PRO A 173 6.24 -22.08 -29.26
C PRO A 173 5.74 -22.75 -27.98
N ILE A 174 6.60 -23.55 -27.32
CA ILE A 174 6.30 -24.07 -25.98
C ILE A 174 6.21 -22.89 -24.99
N LEU A 175 7.26 -22.05 -24.99
CA LEU A 175 7.37 -20.78 -24.28
C LEU A 175 7.95 -19.74 -25.23
N LEU A 176 7.61 -18.47 -25.02
CA LEU A 176 8.25 -17.37 -25.75
C LEU A 176 9.57 -16.98 -25.06
N PRO A 177 10.65 -16.69 -25.82
CA PRO A 177 11.95 -16.31 -25.26
C PRO A 177 11.94 -14.84 -24.78
N VAL A 178 11.17 -14.57 -23.71
CA VAL A 178 10.96 -13.22 -23.19
C VAL A 178 12.19 -12.74 -22.42
N LYS A 179 12.83 -11.67 -22.91
CA LYS A 179 14.02 -11.04 -22.32
C LYS A 179 13.67 -9.83 -21.43
N PHE A 180 12.65 -9.98 -20.59
CA PHE A 180 12.14 -8.93 -19.69
C PHE A 180 11.20 -9.53 -18.62
N PRO A 181 11.10 -8.96 -17.40
CA PRO A 181 10.15 -9.38 -16.36
C PRO A 181 8.68 -9.03 -16.69
N LEU A 182 8.16 -9.63 -17.75
CA LEU A 182 6.84 -9.35 -18.32
C LEU A 182 5.70 -9.71 -17.36
N LEU A 183 5.82 -10.83 -16.63
CA LEU A 183 4.82 -11.26 -15.65
C LEU A 183 4.53 -10.18 -14.61
N LEU A 184 5.59 -9.61 -14.04
CA LEU A 184 5.50 -8.59 -13.00
C LEU A 184 5.04 -7.25 -13.58
N ALA A 185 5.48 -6.88 -14.79
CA ALA A 185 5.07 -5.64 -15.43
C ALA A 185 3.57 -5.63 -15.75
N GLN A 186 3.04 -6.76 -16.22
CA GLN A 186 1.65 -6.85 -16.63
C GLN A 186 0.69 -7.23 -15.51
N GLY A 187 1.17 -7.94 -14.48
CA GLY A 187 0.33 -8.64 -13.53
C GLY A 187 -0.51 -9.74 -14.18
N VAL A 188 -1.08 -10.61 -13.33
CA VAL A 188 -1.98 -11.67 -13.75
C VAL A 188 -3.08 -11.88 -12.73
N GLU A 189 -4.27 -12.20 -13.21
CA GLU A 189 -5.33 -12.75 -12.37
C GLU A 189 -5.86 -14.02 -13.05
N GLY A 190 -5.95 -15.11 -12.31
CA GLY A 190 -6.35 -16.42 -12.81
C GLY A 190 -6.91 -17.29 -11.70
N ILE A 191 -8.05 -17.92 -11.94
CA ILE A 191 -8.68 -18.85 -11.00
C ILE A 191 -8.66 -20.23 -11.66
N ALA A 192 -8.08 -21.20 -10.98
CA ALA A 192 -7.98 -22.60 -11.40
C ALA A 192 -8.76 -23.50 -10.43
N VAL A 193 -8.73 -24.82 -10.67
CA VAL A 193 -9.35 -25.78 -9.76
C VAL A 193 -8.51 -25.86 -8.48
N GLY A 194 -9.07 -25.38 -7.36
CA GLY A 194 -8.42 -25.40 -6.05
C GLY A 194 -7.28 -24.40 -5.84
N LEU A 195 -6.96 -23.58 -6.85
CA LEU A 195 -5.86 -22.60 -6.83
C LEU A 195 -6.32 -21.27 -7.43
N ALA A 196 -5.70 -20.18 -6.99
CA ALA A 196 -5.85 -18.87 -7.61
C ALA A 196 -4.47 -18.22 -7.71
N SER A 197 -4.29 -17.39 -8.74
CA SER A 197 -3.13 -16.55 -8.94
C SER A 197 -3.60 -15.11 -9.08
N LYS A 198 -3.04 -14.21 -8.27
CA LYS A 198 -3.28 -12.77 -8.29
C LYS A 198 -1.95 -12.05 -8.07
N ILE A 199 -1.27 -11.77 -9.16
CA ILE A 199 0.00 -11.03 -9.20
C ILE A 199 -0.32 -9.61 -9.67
N LEU A 200 0.11 -8.64 -8.88
CA LEU A 200 -0.15 -7.22 -9.14
C LEU A 200 0.89 -6.66 -10.13
N PRO A 201 0.51 -5.69 -10.98
CA PRO A 201 1.45 -5.03 -11.88
C PRO A 201 2.48 -4.20 -11.12
N HIS A 202 3.68 -4.08 -11.68
CA HIS A 202 4.81 -3.32 -11.15
C HIS A 202 5.32 -2.34 -12.21
N ASN A 203 6.03 -1.30 -11.76
CA ASN A 203 6.51 -0.26 -12.65
C ASN A 203 7.61 -0.78 -13.61
N PHE A 204 7.47 -0.46 -14.90
CA PHE A 204 8.40 -0.87 -15.96
C PHE A 204 9.86 -0.50 -15.68
N ASN A 205 10.10 0.76 -15.27
CA ASN A 205 11.45 1.27 -15.04
C ASN A 205 12.07 0.68 -13.78
N GLU A 206 11.27 0.51 -12.72
CA GLU A 206 11.74 -0.09 -11.47
C GLU A 206 12.09 -1.56 -11.62
N LEU A 207 11.33 -2.32 -12.41
CA LEU A 207 11.66 -3.72 -12.71
C LEU A 207 13.02 -3.84 -13.42
N ILE A 208 13.33 -2.91 -14.33
CA ILE A 208 14.63 -2.87 -14.99
C ILE A 208 15.74 -2.52 -13.99
N ASP A 209 15.54 -1.49 -13.17
CA ASP A 209 16.52 -1.09 -12.17
C ASP A 209 16.76 -2.20 -11.13
N ALA A 210 15.72 -2.90 -10.73
CA ALA A 210 15.80 -4.05 -9.83
C ALA A 210 16.53 -5.23 -10.48
N SER A 211 16.26 -5.53 -11.75
CA SER A 211 17.00 -6.56 -12.51
C SER A 211 18.49 -6.23 -12.59
N ILE A 212 18.84 -4.96 -12.85
CA ILE A 212 20.24 -4.49 -12.87
C ILE A 212 20.87 -4.61 -11.48
N LYS A 213 20.18 -4.20 -10.41
CA LYS A 213 20.68 -4.32 -9.03
C LYS A 213 20.95 -5.78 -8.66
N TYR A 214 20.01 -6.68 -8.98
CA TYR A 214 20.18 -8.11 -8.76
C TYR A 214 21.43 -8.66 -9.46
N LEU A 215 21.60 -8.36 -10.75
CA LEU A 215 22.77 -8.79 -11.52
C LEU A 215 24.09 -8.21 -10.99
N GLN A 216 24.04 -7.09 -10.28
CA GLN A 216 25.19 -6.49 -9.58
C GLN A 216 25.41 -7.07 -8.16
N GLY A 217 24.60 -8.02 -7.71
CA GLY A 217 24.64 -8.56 -6.36
C GLY A 217 24.17 -7.58 -5.28
N LYS A 218 23.37 -6.57 -5.65
CA LYS A 218 22.80 -5.58 -4.72
C LYS A 218 21.37 -5.93 -4.35
N GLU A 219 20.99 -5.56 -3.13
CA GLU A 219 19.60 -5.64 -2.68
C GLU A 219 18.70 -4.68 -3.46
N PHE A 220 17.46 -5.07 -3.64
CA PHE A 220 16.42 -4.31 -4.31
C PHE A 220 15.09 -4.54 -3.61
N GLU A 221 14.18 -3.61 -3.83
CA GLU A 221 12.79 -3.70 -3.39
C GLU A 221 11.93 -3.30 -4.59
N ILE A 222 10.84 -4.03 -4.82
CA ILE A 222 9.85 -3.71 -5.82
C ILE A 222 8.47 -3.71 -5.18
N LEU A 223 7.70 -2.66 -5.47
CA LEU A 223 6.34 -2.50 -5.00
C LEU A 223 5.39 -2.36 -6.19
N PRO A 224 4.15 -2.85 -6.08
CA PRO A 224 3.17 -2.72 -7.15
C PRO A 224 2.98 -1.27 -7.60
N ASP A 225 2.64 -1.11 -8.88
CA ASP A 225 2.32 0.17 -9.51
C ASP A 225 1.12 -0.02 -10.43
N PHE A 226 0.09 0.80 -10.23
CA PHE A 226 -1.19 0.66 -10.91
C PHE A 226 -1.31 1.73 -12.00
N PRO A 227 -1.62 1.35 -13.26
CA PRO A 227 -1.76 2.31 -14.35
C PRO A 227 -2.79 3.43 -14.10
N GLY A 228 -3.83 3.14 -13.30
CA GLY A 228 -4.87 4.09 -12.92
C GLY A 228 -4.49 5.05 -11.78
N GLY A 229 -3.26 4.98 -11.27
CA GLY A 229 -2.78 5.81 -10.16
C GLY A 229 -3.34 5.35 -8.81
N GLY A 230 -3.87 6.29 -8.04
CA GLY A 230 -4.38 6.08 -6.70
C GLY A 230 -3.31 6.14 -5.62
N LEU A 231 -3.78 6.04 -4.37
CA LEU A 231 -2.91 5.93 -3.20
C LEU A 231 -2.85 4.45 -2.79
N ALA A 232 -1.68 3.94 -2.42
CA ALA A 232 -1.56 2.57 -1.95
C ALA A 232 -0.69 2.42 -0.70
N ASP A 233 -1.16 1.58 0.22
CA ASP A 233 -0.43 1.16 1.42
C ASP A 233 0.01 -0.30 1.25
N PHE A 234 1.34 -0.47 1.18
CA PHE A 234 2.02 -1.75 1.00
C PHE A 234 2.60 -2.34 2.29
N SER A 235 2.34 -1.75 3.46
CA SER A 235 2.89 -2.20 4.76
C SER A 235 2.65 -3.68 5.07
N LYS A 236 1.58 -4.27 4.51
CA LYS A 236 1.23 -5.69 4.67
C LYS A 236 1.30 -6.47 3.34
N TYR A 237 2.05 -5.99 2.34
CA TYR A 237 2.11 -6.61 1.01
C TYR A 237 2.69 -8.03 1.02
N ASN A 238 3.64 -8.31 1.91
CA ASN A 238 4.28 -9.63 2.07
C ASN A 238 4.82 -10.22 0.75
N LEU A 239 5.49 -9.39 -0.07
CA LEU A 239 6.10 -9.78 -1.36
C LEU A 239 5.13 -10.47 -2.33
N GLY A 240 3.83 -10.19 -2.22
CA GLY A 240 2.79 -10.79 -3.07
C GLY A 240 2.42 -12.23 -2.73
N ILE A 241 2.95 -12.81 -1.65
CA ILE A 241 2.64 -14.17 -1.22
C ILE A 241 1.27 -14.20 -0.52
N ARG A 242 0.60 -15.36 -0.59
CA ARG A 242 -0.67 -15.61 0.11
C ARG A 242 -0.59 -15.19 1.58
N GLY A 243 -1.61 -14.46 2.04
CA GLY A 243 -1.67 -13.89 3.39
C GLY A 243 -1.27 -12.42 3.44
N GLY A 244 -0.62 -11.90 2.39
CA GLY A 244 -0.46 -10.47 2.20
C GLY A 244 -1.80 -9.75 1.97
N ARG A 245 -1.82 -8.46 2.27
CA ARG A 245 -2.96 -7.56 2.03
C ARG A 245 -2.44 -6.16 1.76
N ILE A 246 -2.90 -5.55 0.69
CA ILE A 246 -2.65 -4.14 0.40
C ILE A 246 -3.96 -3.37 0.50
N ARG A 247 -3.87 -2.07 0.80
CA ARG A 247 -5.02 -1.16 0.74
C ARG A 247 -4.77 -0.15 -0.37
N VAL A 248 -5.78 0.11 -1.19
CA VAL A 248 -5.71 1.08 -2.28
C VAL A 248 -6.87 2.06 -2.13
N ARG A 249 -6.57 3.37 -2.14
CA ARG A 249 -7.54 4.46 -1.98
C ARG A 249 -7.68 5.28 -3.25
N ALA A 250 -8.89 5.78 -3.45
CA ALA A 250 -9.23 6.81 -4.41
C ALA A 250 -8.57 8.13 -4.00
N ARG A 251 -8.14 8.94 -4.98
CA ARG A 251 -7.66 10.30 -4.73
C ARG A 251 -8.85 11.26 -4.71
N ILE A 252 -9.17 11.79 -3.53
CA ILE A 252 -10.28 12.72 -3.32
C ILE A 252 -9.73 14.10 -3.02
N LYS A 253 -10.17 15.09 -3.79
CA LYS A 253 -9.84 16.51 -3.61
C LYS A 253 -11.05 17.26 -3.08
N ILE A 254 -10.83 18.12 -2.09
CA ILE A 254 -11.84 19.07 -1.60
C ILE A 254 -11.77 20.29 -2.52
N GLU A 255 -12.81 20.52 -3.33
CA GLU A 255 -12.90 21.73 -4.16
C GLU A 255 -13.46 22.90 -3.36
N ASP A 256 -14.52 22.65 -2.56
CA ASP A 256 -15.08 23.62 -1.62
C ASP A 256 -15.77 22.93 -0.44
N LYS A 257 -16.43 23.71 0.44
CA LYS A 257 -17.13 23.19 1.63
C LYS A 257 -18.31 22.24 1.31
N LYS A 258 -18.73 22.14 0.06
CA LYS A 258 -19.89 21.36 -0.41
C LYS A 258 -19.57 20.40 -1.55
N ASN A 259 -18.41 20.50 -2.19
CA ASN A 259 -18.07 19.71 -3.37
C ASN A 259 -16.73 18.99 -3.16
N LEU A 260 -16.76 17.67 -3.38
CA LEU A 260 -15.59 16.80 -3.44
C LEU A 260 -15.43 16.30 -4.87
N THR A 261 -14.19 16.12 -5.32
CA THR A 261 -13.89 15.54 -6.64
C THR A 261 -12.99 14.34 -6.47
N ILE A 262 -13.43 13.18 -6.98
CA ILE A 262 -12.57 11.99 -7.11
C ILE A 262 -11.84 12.08 -8.44
N THR A 263 -10.51 12.04 -8.38
CA THR A 263 -9.60 12.24 -9.53
C THR A 263 -8.88 10.96 -9.96
N GLU A 264 -8.83 9.96 -9.08
CA GLU A 264 -8.25 8.64 -9.34
C GLU A 264 -9.06 7.59 -8.55
N ILE A 265 -9.25 6.40 -9.12
CA ILE A 265 -10.00 5.30 -8.50
C ILE A 265 -9.06 4.17 -8.05
N PRO A 266 -9.45 3.34 -7.06
CA PRO A 266 -8.65 2.20 -6.65
C PRO A 266 -8.49 1.16 -7.76
N PHE A 267 -7.36 0.47 -7.77
CA PHE A 267 -7.09 -0.60 -8.73
C PHE A 267 -8.15 -1.71 -8.64
N GLY A 268 -8.73 -2.07 -9.79
CA GLY A 268 -9.79 -3.07 -9.90
C GLY A 268 -11.21 -2.54 -9.70
N ALA A 269 -11.39 -1.25 -9.40
CA ALA A 269 -12.68 -0.58 -9.42
C ALA A 269 -12.92 0.14 -10.76
N THR A 270 -14.19 0.30 -11.11
CA THR A 270 -14.65 1.21 -12.18
C THR A 270 -15.42 2.40 -11.59
N THR A 271 -15.55 3.50 -12.34
CA THR A 271 -16.35 4.68 -11.92
C THR A 271 -17.77 4.27 -11.58
N SER A 272 -18.40 3.44 -12.41
CA SER A 272 -19.71 2.86 -12.18
C SER A 272 -19.78 2.10 -10.85
N SER A 273 -18.87 1.13 -10.64
CA SER A 273 -18.86 0.33 -9.40
C SER A 273 -18.57 1.15 -8.13
N LEU A 274 -17.81 2.23 -8.28
CA LEU A 274 -17.49 3.15 -7.20
C LEU A 274 -18.72 4.01 -6.88
N ILE A 275 -19.37 4.60 -7.88
CA ILE A 275 -20.58 5.39 -7.74
C ILE A 275 -21.70 4.55 -7.13
N ASP A 276 -21.92 3.33 -7.60
CA ASP A 276 -22.91 2.41 -7.04
C ASP A 276 -22.65 2.12 -5.56
N SER A 277 -21.38 1.95 -5.16
CA SER A 277 -21.02 1.74 -3.75
C SER A 277 -21.31 2.98 -2.90
N ILE A 278 -21.13 4.18 -3.45
CA ILE A 278 -21.41 5.45 -2.78
C ILE A 278 -22.93 5.65 -2.63
N ILE A 279 -23.70 5.38 -3.69
CA ILE A 279 -25.18 5.43 -3.66
C ILE A 279 -25.70 4.44 -2.62
N ALA A 280 -25.22 3.20 -2.62
CA ALA A 280 -25.62 2.19 -1.64
C ALA A 280 -25.30 2.59 -0.20
N ALA A 281 -24.17 3.28 0.04
CA ALA A 281 -23.83 3.79 1.36
C ALA A 281 -24.71 4.99 1.77
N ASN A 282 -25.07 5.85 0.81
CA ASN A 282 -25.98 6.98 1.01
C ASN A 282 -27.42 6.50 1.29
N ASP A 283 -27.91 5.48 0.59
CA ASP A 283 -29.24 4.88 0.80
C ASP A 283 -29.36 4.20 2.16
N LYS A 284 -28.25 3.62 2.66
CA LYS A 284 -28.13 3.11 4.03
C LYS A 284 -27.97 4.22 5.08
N GLY A 285 -27.92 5.48 4.65
CA GLY A 285 -27.74 6.66 5.50
C GLY A 285 -26.37 6.75 6.18
N LYS A 286 -25.36 6.00 5.71
CA LYS A 286 -23.98 6.04 6.23
C LYS A 286 -23.27 7.32 5.85
N ILE A 287 -23.62 7.88 4.69
CA ILE A 287 -23.05 9.09 4.12
C ILE A 287 -24.22 9.99 3.70
N LYS A 288 -24.02 11.32 3.73
CA LYS A 288 -25.04 12.32 3.37
C LYS A 288 -24.61 13.09 2.13
N ILE A 289 -24.96 12.56 0.97
CA ILE A 289 -24.67 13.15 -0.34
C ILE A 289 -25.98 13.68 -0.93
N LYS A 290 -25.87 14.78 -1.66
CA LYS A 290 -27.00 15.41 -2.37
C LYS A 290 -27.07 14.95 -3.82
N LYS A 291 -25.93 14.92 -4.51
CA LYS A 291 -25.83 14.54 -5.93
C LYS A 291 -24.44 14.02 -6.24
N ILE A 292 -24.36 13.11 -7.21
CA ILE A 292 -23.11 12.64 -7.81
C ILE A 292 -23.22 12.87 -9.32
N ASP A 293 -22.18 13.45 -9.91
CA ASP A 293 -22.06 13.66 -11.35
C ASP A 293 -20.76 12.99 -11.84
N ASP A 294 -20.87 12.07 -12.82
CA ASP A 294 -19.72 11.44 -13.46
C ASP A 294 -19.38 12.20 -14.75
N ASN A 295 -18.26 12.92 -14.73
CA ASN A 295 -17.71 13.63 -15.89
C ASN A 295 -16.45 12.94 -16.44
N THR A 296 -16.27 11.64 -16.13
CA THR A 296 -15.10 10.87 -16.53
C THR A 296 -15.02 10.72 -18.05
N ALA A 297 -13.83 11.00 -18.59
CA ALA A 297 -13.47 10.74 -19.98
C ALA A 297 -12.11 10.00 -20.01
N ASP A 298 -11.07 10.65 -20.51
CA ASP A 298 -9.69 10.12 -20.46
C ASP A 298 -9.13 10.13 -19.02
N LYS A 299 -9.66 11.03 -18.18
CA LYS A 299 -9.32 11.14 -16.75
C LYS A 299 -10.58 10.97 -15.91
N VAL A 300 -10.41 10.35 -14.74
CA VAL A 300 -11.49 10.21 -13.76
C VAL A 300 -11.86 11.58 -13.23
N GLU A 301 -13.15 11.90 -13.28
CA GLU A 301 -13.70 13.09 -12.65
C GLU A 301 -15.11 12.82 -12.14
N ILE A 302 -15.20 12.37 -10.88
CA ILE A 302 -16.49 12.13 -10.22
C ILE A 302 -16.71 13.25 -9.20
N GLN A 303 -17.71 14.10 -9.46
CA GLN A 303 -18.06 15.22 -8.60
C GLN A 303 -19.14 14.78 -7.61
N ILE A 304 -18.88 14.96 -6.32
CA ILE A 304 -19.77 14.61 -5.22
C ILE A 304 -20.19 15.89 -4.51
N GLN A 305 -21.48 16.21 -4.61
CA GLN A 305 -22.07 17.35 -3.92
C GLN A 305 -22.64 16.90 -2.57
N LEU A 306 -22.13 17.47 -1.49
CA LEU A 306 -22.52 17.21 -0.10
C LEU A 306 -23.81 17.94 0.28
N GLN A 307 -24.50 17.41 1.29
CA GLN A 307 -25.61 18.12 1.92
C GLN A 307 -25.10 19.29 2.77
N SER A 308 -25.93 20.34 2.91
CA SER A 308 -25.56 21.51 3.71
C SER A 308 -25.32 21.13 5.18
N GLY A 309 -24.20 21.57 5.75
CA GLY A 309 -23.85 21.34 7.15
C GLY A 309 -23.00 20.08 7.40
N VAL A 310 -22.70 19.30 6.37
CA VAL A 310 -21.81 18.12 6.47
C VAL A 310 -20.35 18.54 6.27
N SER A 311 -19.44 18.04 7.11
CA SER A 311 -18.00 18.30 6.97
C SER A 311 -17.41 17.51 5.78
N PRO A 312 -16.69 18.16 4.84
CA PRO A 312 -15.99 17.48 3.76
C PRO A 312 -14.99 16.45 4.26
N ASP A 313 -14.21 16.79 5.27
CA ASP A 313 -13.18 15.93 5.86
C ASP A 313 -13.77 14.64 6.45
N GLN A 314 -14.83 14.75 7.24
CA GLN A 314 -15.53 13.58 7.79
C GLN A 314 -16.19 12.76 6.69
N THR A 315 -16.68 13.40 5.61
CA THR A 315 -17.26 12.69 4.48
C THR A 315 -16.21 11.88 3.72
N ILE A 316 -15.00 12.40 3.56
CA ILE A 316 -13.89 11.65 2.94
C ILE A 316 -13.59 10.39 3.75
N ASP A 317 -13.54 10.49 5.08
CA ASP A 317 -13.32 9.31 5.91
C ASP A 317 -14.48 8.31 5.84
N ALA A 318 -15.72 8.80 5.79
CA ALA A 318 -16.90 7.97 5.59
C ALA A 318 -16.87 7.27 4.23
N LEU A 319 -16.44 7.96 3.17
CA LEU A 319 -16.26 7.39 1.84
C LEU A 319 -15.23 6.25 1.88
N TYR A 320 -14.06 6.47 2.48
CA TYR A 320 -13.06 5.40 2.62
C TYR A 320 -13.54 4.23 3.48
N ALA A 321 -14.32 4.47 4.54
CA ALA A 321 -14.77 3.42 5.45
C ALA A 321 -15.95 2.58 4.91
N PHE A 322 -16.85 3.17 4.12
CA PHE A 322 -18.13 2.56 3.77
C PHE A 322 -18.34 2.31 2.28
N THR A 323 -17.43 2.76 1.41
CA THR A 323 -17.56 2.61 -0.05
C THR A 323 -16.31 2.00 -0.65
N ASN A 324 -16.35 1.71 -1.95
CA ASN A 324 -15.20 1.24 -2.71
C ASN A 324 -14.15 2.33 -2.95
N CYS A 325 -14.24 3.50 -2.28
CA CYS A 325 -13.18 4.50 -2.28
C CYS A 325 -11.90 3.99 -1.59
N GLU A 326 -12.00 2.97 -0.74
CA GLU A 326 -10.87 2.15 -0.27
C GLU A 326 -11.15 0.67 -0.57
N ILE A 327 -10.22 -0.01 -1.23
CA ILE A 327 -10.32 -1.45 -1.50
C ILE A 327 -9.12 -2.16 -0.88
N ALA A 328 -9.38 -3.28 -0.22
CA ALA A 328 -8.35 -4.21 0.20
C ALA A 328 -8.12 -5.27 -0.87
N ILE A 329 -6.88 -5.42 -1.32
CA ILE A 329 -6.50 -6.42 -2.32
C ILE A 329 -5.57 -7.44 -1.65
N SER A 330 -5.92 -8.71 -1.75
CA SER A 330 -5.11 -9.82 -1.24
C SER A 330 -4.33 -10.44 -2.41
N PRO A 331 -3.01 -10.22 -2.52
CA PRO A 331 -2.22 -10.87 -3.54
C PRO A 331 -2.09 -12.38 -3.26
N ASN A 332 -1.85 -13.13 -4.33
CA ASN A 332 -1.57 -14.55 -4.25
C ASN A 332 -0.70 -14.97 -5.44
N SER A 333 0.61 -14.83 -5.30
CA SER A 333 1.56 -15.15 -6.36
C SER A 333 1.71 -16.66 -6.53
N CYS A 334 1.00 -17.20 -7.53
CA CYS A 334 1.08 -18.59 -7.95
C CYS A 334 1.44 -18.65 -9.44
N VAL A 335 2.51 -19.37 -9.78
CA VAL A 335 3.05 -19.48 -11.14
C VAL A 335 3.39 -20.94 -11.47
N ILE A 336 3.44 -21.28 -12.75
CA ILE A 336 4.01 -22.55 -13.18
C ILE A 336 5.52 -22.41 -13.27
N TYR A 337 6.23 -23.33 -12.62
CA TYR A 337 7.67 -23.47 -12.71
C TYR A 337 8.01 -24.96 -12.83
N ASN A 338 8.77 -25.34 -13.86
CA ASN A 338 9.11 -26.73 -14.18
C ASN A 338 7.88 -27.68 -14.23
N GLY A 339 6.79 -27.22 -14.85
CA GLY A 339 5.57 -28.00 -15.05
C GLY A 339 4.72 -28.21 -13.78
N LYS A 340 4.98 -27.47 -12.70
CA LYS A 340 4.22 -27.55 -11.44
C LYS A 340 3.86 -26.16 -10.91
N PRO A 341 2.69 -25.99 -10.26
CA PRO A 341 2.33 -24.74 -9.61
C PRO A 341 3.22 -24.52 -8.37
N HIS A 342 3.75 -23.31 -8.23
CA HIS A 342 4.58 -22.88 -7.12
C HIS A 342 4.07 -21.54 -6.58
N PHE A 343 4.11 -21.39 -5.25
CA PHE A 343 3.85 -20.13 -4.57
C PHE A 343 5.20 -19.48 -4.23
N MET A 344 5.49 -18.35 -4.86
CA MET A 344 6.78 -17.66 -4.71
C MET A 344 6.60 -16.15 -4.64
N GLY A 345 7.51 -15.49 -3.92
CA GLY A 345 7.49 -14.02 -3.79
C GLY A 345 7.87 -13.32 -5.09
N VAL A 346 7.45 -12.06 -5.25
CA VAL A 346 7.74 -11.28 -6.47
C VAL A 346 9.24 -11.08 -6.71
N ASP A 347 10.05 -11.02 -5.65
CA ASP A 347 11.50 -10.91 -5.76
C ASP A 347 12.12 -12.16 -6.40
N GLU A 348 11.62 -13.35 -6.06
CA GLU A 348 12.07 -14.61 -6.64
C GLU A 348 11.68 -14.71 -8.11
N ILE A 349 10.46 -14.28 -8.45
CA ILE A 349 9.99 -14.18 -9.84
C ILE A 349 10.89 -13.25 -10.66
N LEU A 350 11.27 -12.10 -10.10
CA LEU A 350 12.16 -11.15 -10.78
C LEU A 350 13.54 -11.77 -11.04
N LYS A 351 14.10 -12.45 -10.04
CA LYS A 351 15.42 -13.13 -10.15
C LYS A 351 15.40 -14.18 -11.26
N ILE A 352 14.38 -15.04 -11.27
CA ILE A 352 14.19 -16.06 -12.31
C ILE A 352 14.10 -15.41 -13.70
N SER A 353 13.34 -14.31 -13.84
CA SER A 353 13.22 -13.61 -15.12
C SER A 353 14.53 -12.95 -15.57
N ALA A 354 15.30 -12.35 -14.64
CA ALA A 354 16.60 -11.77 -14.94
C ALA A 354 17.62 -12.83 -15.36
N ASP A 355 17.67 -13.96 -14.65
CA ASP A 355 18.54 -15.10 -14.99
C ASP A 355 18.15 -15.72 -16.33
N ASN A 356 16.85 -15.86 -16.61
CA ASN A 356 16.37 -16.30 -17.92
C ASN A 356 16.79 -15.34 -19.04
N THR A 357 16.74 -14.03 -18.79
CA THR A 357 17.22 -13.02 -19.76
C THR A 357 18.71 -13.20 -20.03
N VAL A 358 19.54 -13.40 -19.00
CA VAL A 358 20.97 -13.68 -19.13
C VAL A 358 21.21 -14.96 -19.95
N ASN A 359 20.47 -16.03 -19.67
CA ASN A 359 20.58 -17.30 -20.39
C ASN A 359 20.19 -17.18 -21.87
N LEU A 360 19.13 -16.43 -22.19
CA LEU A 360 18.72 -16.17 -23.56
C LEU A 360 19.77 -15.35 -24.32
N LEU A 361 20.32 -14.30 -23.71
CA LEU A 361 21.39 -13.50 -24.32
C LEU A 361 22.67 -14.32 -24.54
N LYS A 362 23.01 -15.21 -23.61
CA LYS A 362 24.12 -16.16 -23.78
C LYS A 362 23.88 -17.08 -24.98
N MET A 363 22.70 -17.67 -25.08
CA MET A 363 22.33 -18.55 -26.20
C MET A 363 22.39 -17.80 -27.53
N GLU A 364 21.92 -16.55 -27.58
CA GLU A 364 22.03 -15.69 -28.77
C GLU A 364 23.49 -15.46 -29.19
N LEU A 365 24.37 -15.14 -28.22
CA LEU A 365 25.79 -14.95 -28.47
C LEU A 365 26.50 -16.24 -28.88
N GLU A 366 26.16 -17.38 -28.29
CA GLU A 366 26.71 -18.70 -28.67
C GLU A 366 26.29 -19.11 -30.09
N ILE A 367 25.02 -18.87 -30.45
CA ILE A 367 24.54 -19.08 -31.82
C ILE A 367 25.29 -18.14 -32.78
N ARG A 368 25.42 -16.85 -32.43
CA ARG A 368 26.15 -15.90 -33.27
C ARG A 368 27.62 -16.29 -33.42
N LYS A 369 28.27 -16.74 -32.35
CA LYS A 369 29.63 -17.26 -32.38
C LYS A 369 29.76 -18.45 -33.34
N SER A 370 28.86 -19.43 -33.23
CA SER A 370 28.85 -20.60 -34.12
C SER A 370 28.64 -20.21 -35.58
N GLU A 371 27.76 -19.25 -35.87
CA GLU A 371 27.56 -18.71 -37.22
C GLU A 371 28.81 -18.01 -37.76
N LEU A 372 29.49 -17.21 -36.94
CA LEU A 372 30.72 -16.53 -37.31
C LEU A 372 31.87 -17.52 -37.54
N GLU A 373 31.99 -18.56 -36.70
CA GLU A 373 32.97 -19.63 -36.88
C GLU A 373 32.74 -20.40 -38.18
N GLU A 374 31.48 -20.67 -38.53
CA GLU A 374 31.11 -21.33 -39.78
C GLU A 374 31.39 -20.43 -40.99
N GLN A 375 31.07 -19.13 -40.92
CA GLN A 375 31.39 -18.15 -41.96
C GLN A 375 32.91 -17.99 -42.13
N TRP A 376 33.67 -17.96 -41.04
CA TRP A 376 35.12 -17.91 -41.05
C TRP A 376 35.70 -19.17 -41.71
N HIS A 377 35.18 -20.35 -41.34
CA HIS A 377 35.61 -21.64 -41.89
C HIS A 377 35.38 -21.68 -43.40
N PHE A 378 34.19 -21.32 -43.86
CA PHE A 378 33.85 -21.33 -45.29
C PHE A 378 34.66 -20.28 -46.08
N SER A 379 34.82 -19.06 -45.56
CA SER A 379 35.60 -18.01 -46.22
C SER A 379 37.08 -18.39 -46.34
N SER A 380 37.62 -19.07 -45.33
CA SER A 380 38.99 -19.60 -45.34
C SER A 380 39.15 -20.74 -46.35
N LEU A 381 38.16 -21.63 -46.46
CA LEU A 381 38.14 -22.69 -47.48
C LEU A 381 38.09 -22.10 -48.89
N GLU A 382 37.20 -21.13 -49.14
CA GLU A 382 37.10 -20.44 -50.44
C GLU A 382 38.42 -19.75 -50.79
N LYS A 383 39.05 -19.05 -49.83
CA LYS A 383 40.35 -18.41 -50.02
C LYS A 383 41.42 -19.42 -50.44
N ILE A 384 41.60 -20.51 -49.69
CA ILE A 384 42.64 -21.51 -49.98
C ILE A 384 42.35 -22.23 -51.32
N PHE A 385 41.08 -22.52 -51.60
CA PHE A 385 40.64 -23.13 -52.86
C PHE A 385 41.03 -22.28 -54.08
N ILE A 386 40.87 -20.96 -54.00
CA ILE A 386 41.22 -20.02 -55.07
C ILE A 386 42.72 -19.74 -55.12
N GLU A 387 43.35 -19.39 -53.99
CA GLU A 387 44.75 -18.97 -53.91
C GLU A 387 45.72 -20.08 -54.34
N LYS A 388 45.45 -21.31 -53.91
CA LYS A 388 46.25 -22.50 -54.26
C LYS A 388 45.82 -23.14 -55.58
N ARG A 389 44.87 -22.53 -56.30
CA ARG A 389 44.35 -22.97 -57.61
C ARG A 389 43.83 -24.41 -57.61
N ILE A 390 43.24 -24.85 -56.50
CA ILE A 390 42.70 -26.22 -56.35
C ILE A 390 41.57 -26.48 -57.35
N TYR A 391 40.84 -25.43 -57.75
CA TYR A 391 39.82 -25.48 -58.80
C TYR A 391 40.33 -25.91 -60.19
N ARG A 392 41.65 -25.95 -60.45
CA ARG A 392 42.17 -26.50 -61.72
C ARG A 392 42.22 -28.03 -61.70
N ASN A 393 42.38 -28.62 -60.51
CA ASN A 393 42.49 -30.07 -60.35
C ASN A 393 41.17 -30.80 -60.64
N ILE A 394 40.07 -30.06 -60.78
CA ILE A 394 38.75 -30.59 -61.13
C ILE A 394 38.45 -30.53 -62.63
N GLU A 395 39.27 -29.83 -63.43
CA GLU A 395 39.03 -29.63 -64.87
C GLU A 395 39.12 -30.93 -65.68
N GLU A 396 39.96 -31.89 -65.24
CA GLU A 396 40.18 -33.19 -65.89
C GLU A 396 39.36 -34.33 -65.26
N CYS A 397 38.48 -34.03 -64.29
CA CYS A 397 37.68 -35.05 -63.60
C CYS A 397 36.42 -35.41 -64.40
N GLU A 398 36.23 -36.70 -64.71
CA GLU A 398 35.08 -37.19 -65.49
C GLU A 398 33.86 -37.59 -64.63
N THR A 399 34.02 -37.69 -63.30
CA THR A 399 32.94 -38.11 -62.37
C THR A 399 32.83 -37.19 -61.16
N TRP A 400 31.62 -37.09 -60.60
CA TRP A 400 31.35 -36.28 -59.40
C TRP A 400 32.18 -36.73 -58.18
N GLU A 401 32.37 -38.03 -58.01
CA GLU A 401 33.20 -38.59 -56.94
C GLU A 401 34.69 -38.25 -57.13
N ALA A 402 35.17 -38.22 -58.38
CA ALA A 402 36.52 -37.79 -58.69
C ALA A 402 36.73 -36.30 -58.36
N VAL A 403 35.75 -35.44 -58.65
CA VAL A 403 35.78 -34.00 -58.29
C VAL A 403 35.90 -33.82 -56.78
N ILE A 404 35.07 -34.48 -55.98
CA ILE A 404 35.11 -34.38 -54.51
C ILE A 404 36.46 -34.87 -53.97
N THR A 405 36.96 -35.98 -54.51
CA THR A 405 38.24 -36.58 -54.10
C THR A 405 39.42 -35.67 -54.45
N ALA A 406 39.40 -35.04 -55.63
CA ALA A 406 40.42 -34.09 -56.07
C ALA A 406 40.48 -32.84 -55.17
N ILE A 407 39.33 -32.29 -54.79
CA ILE A 407 39.24 -31.14 -53.88
C ILE A 407 39.75 -31.53 -52.49
N ASN A 408 39.31 -32.67 -51.94
CA ASN A 408 39.75 -33.15 -50.63
C ASN A 408 41.27 -33.37 -50.58
N LYS A 409 41.84 -33.99 -51.63
CA LYS A 409 43.29 -34.18 -51.76
C LYS A 409 44.03 -32.84 -51.85
N GLY A 410 43.48 -31.86 -52.57
CA GLY A 410 44.04 -30.51 -52.68
C GLY A 410 44.01 -29.72 -51.36
N LEU A 411 42.99 -29.93 -50.52
CA LEU A 411 42.85 -29.29 -49.20
C LEU A 411 43.62 -30.00 -48.08
N THR A 412 43.99 -31.27 -48.28
CA THR A 412 44.69 -32.09 -47.27
C THR A 412 45.94 -31.43 -46.66
N PRO A 413 46.82 -30.75 -47.42
CA PRO A 413 48.00 -30.08 -46.87
C PRO A 413 47.68 -28.92 -45.91
N TYR A 414 46.46 -28.37 -45.99
CA TYR A 414 46.06 -27.16 -45.29
C TYR A 414 45.08 -27.42 -44.15
N LYS A 415 44.80 -28.68 -43.82
CA LYS A 415 43.83 -29.07 -42.80
C LYS A 415 44.06 -28.38 -41.44
N ASN A 416 45.32 -28.17 -41.07
CA ASN A 416 45.71 -27.55 -39.79
C ASN A 416 45.38 -26.05 -39.69
N LEU A 417 45.01 -25.39 -40.79
CA LEU A 417 44.65 -23.97 -40.81
C LEU A 417 43.17 -23.73 -40.51
N PHE A 418 42.35 -24.78 -40.46
CA PHE A 418 40.91 -24.66 -40.27
C PHE A 418 40.51 -24.93 -38.81
N LYS A 419 39.46 -24.23 -38.34
CA LYS A 419 38.92 -24.37 -36.96
C LYS A 419 38.18 -25.69 -36.71
N ARG A 420 37.68 -26.35 -37.75
CA ARG A 420 36.99 -27.64 -37.70
C ARG A 420 37.40 -28.54 -38.86
N GLU A 421 37.06 -29.82 -38.77
CA GLU A 421 37.28 -30.77 -39.86
C GLU A 421 36.46 -30.38 -41.11
N ILE A 422 36.96 -30.78 -42.29
CA ILE A 422 36.35 -30.50 -43.58
C ILE A 422 35.40 -31.65 -43.93
N ASN A 423 34.13 -31.32 -44.11
CA ASN A 423 33.07 -32.29 -44.37
C ASN A 423 32.85 -32.44 -45.87
N LYS A 424 32.14 -33.50 -46.28
CA LYS A 424 31.71 -33.67 -47.68
C LYS A 424 30.85 -32.49 -48.15
N GLU A 425 30.00 -31.95 -47.28
CA GLU A 425 29.14 -30.79 -47.59
C GLU A 425 29.95 -29.52 -47.88
N ASP A 426 31.03 -29.28 -47.14
CA ASP A 426 31.90 -28.12 -47.35
C ASP A 426 32.56 -28.18 -48.73
N ILE A 427 33.01 -29.38 -49.12
CA ILE A 427 33.58 -29.64 -50.44
C ILE A 427 32.55 -29.41 -51.55
N ILE A 428 31.30 -29.86 -51.34
CA ILE A 428 30.22 -29.64 -52.30
C ILE A 428 29.97 -28.13 -52.47
N LYS A 429 29.86 -27.36 -51.37
CA LYS A 429 29.67 -25.90 -51.45
C LYS A 429 30.81 -25.18 -52.20
N LEU A 430 32.05 -25.68 -52.13
CA LEU A 430 33.17 -25.12 -52.90
C LEU A 430 32.99 -25.28 -54.42
N THR A 431 32.28 -26.32 -54.88
CA THR A 431 31.99 -26.50 -56.32
C THR A 431 30.99 -25.49 -56.86
N GLU A 432 30.18 -24.86 -55.98
CA GLU A 432 29.14 -23.89 -56.35
C GLU A 432 29.67 -22.45 -56.44
N ILE A 433 30.98 -22.24 -56.23
CA ILE A 433 31.60 -20.92 -56.30
C ILE A 433 31.47 -20.37 -57.73
N LYS A 434 30.84 -19.19 -57.84
CA LYS A 434 30.70 -18.48 -59.13
C LYS A 434 32.08 -18.10 -59.68
N ILE A 435 32.33 -18.35 -60.98
CA ILE A 435 33.60 -18.05 -61.67
C ILE A 435 34.10 -16.62 -61.42
N LYS A 436 33.20 -15.63 -61.33
CA LYS A 436 33.53 -14.23 -61.01
C LYS A 436 34.32 -14.08 -59.69
N ARG A 437 34.14 -14.98 -58.72
CA ARG A 437 34.79 -14.96 -57.40
C ARG A 437 36.23 -15.47 -57.42
N ILE A 438 36.69 -16.13 -58.50
CA ILE A 438 38.04 -16.73 -58.62
C ILE A 438 39.14 -15.66 -58.92
N SER A 439 38.76 -14.42 -59.22
CA SER A 439 39.73 -13.37 -59.55
C SER A 439 40.59 -12.92 -58.35
N LYS A 440 41.83 -12.47 -58.62
CA LYS A 440 42.77 -11.97 -57.60
C LYS A 440 42.20 -10.81 -56.77
N TYR A 441 41.29 -10.02 -57.34
CA TYR A 441 40.58 -8.94 -56.63
C TYR A 441 39.67 -9.47 -55.51
N ASN A 442 39.05 -10.64 -55.67
CA ASN A 442 38.19 -11.23 -54.64
C ASN A 442 38.98 -11.92 -53.52
N SER A 443 40.24 -12.32 -53.77
CA SER A 443 41.12 -12.83 -52.71
C SER A 443 41.36 -11.78 -51.61
N PHE A 444 41.61 -10.52 -52.00
CA PHE A 444 41.75 -9.41 -51.04
C PHE A 444 40.45 -9.12 -50.27
N LYS A 445 39.29 -9.25 -50.94
CA LYS A 445 37.99 -9.12 -50.27
C LYS A 445 37.73 -10.25 -49.28
N ALA A 446 38.16 -11.47 -49.59
CA ALA A 446 38.06 -12.59 -48.66
C ALA A 446 38.88 -12.33 -47.39
N ASP A 447 40.09 -11.75 -47.53
CA ASP A 447 40.91 -11.35 -46.37
C ASP A 447 40.23 -10.28 -45.51
N GLU A 448 39.61 -9.28 -46.14
CA GLU A 448 38.86 -8.23 -45.44
C GLU A 448 37.64 -8.81 -44.70
N ILE A 449 36.90 -9.73 -45.33
CA ILE A 449 35.77 -10.43 -44.72
C ILE A 449 36.23 -11.27 -43.52
N ILE A 450 37.29 -12.07 -43.68
CA ILE A 450 37.84 -12.91 -42.61
C ILE A 450 38.26 -12.03 -41.43
N LYS A 451 38.97 -10.92 -41.69
CA LYS A 451 39.38 -9.98 -40.64
C LYS A 451 38.19 -9.37 -39.91
N ASN A 452 37.13 -8.98 -40.63
CA ASN A 452 35.92 -8.45 -40.00
C ASN A 452 35.21 -9.50 -39.14
N ILE A 453 35.16 -10.76 -39.60
CA ILE A 453 34.62 -11.87 -38.83
C ILE A 453 35.46 -12.12 -37.56
N GLU A 454 36.79 -12.06 -37.65
CA GLU A 454 37.68 -12.21 -36.49
C GLU A 454 37.45 -11.12 -35.45
N LEU A 455 37.30 -9.86 -35.88
CA LEU A 455 36.96 -8.74 -34.99
C LEU A 455 35.60 -8.94 -34.30
N GLU A 456 34.57 -9.34 -35.05
CA GLU A 456 33.25 -9.60 -34.48
C GLU A 456 33.27 -10.80 -33.53
N LEU A 457 34.05 -11.85 -33.85
CA LEU A 457 34.20 -13.02 -33.01
C LEU A 457 34.90 -12.68 -31.70
N GLU A 458 35.94 -11.83 -31.74
CA GLU A 458 36.59 -11.31 -30.53
C GLU A 458 35.61 -10.49 -29.66
N GLU A 459 34.77 -9.66 -30.28
CA GLU A 459 33.73 -8.92 -29.58
C GLU A 459 32.69 -9.85 -28.92
N VAL A 460 32.18 -10.84 -29.65
CA VAL A 460 31.24 -11.84 -29.13
C VAL A 460 31.85 -12.65 -28.00
N GLU A 461 33.12 -13.07 -28.13
CA GLU A 461 33.84 -13.75 -27.05
C GLU A 461 34.08 -12.86 -25.83
N ASN A 462 34.29 -11.56 -26.04
CA ASN A 462 34.36 -10.59 -24.96
C ASN A 462 33.01 -10.44 -24.25
N HIS A 463 31.90 -10.37 -24.98
CA HIS A 463 30.55 -10.34 -24.41
C HIS A 463 30.22 -11.64 -23.65
N LEU A 464 30.63 -12.81 -24.16
CA LEU A 464 30.45 -14.08 -23.46
C LEU A 464 31.26 -14.15 -22.15
N ARG A 465 32.48 -13.59 -22.13
CA ARG A 465 33.29 -13.47 -20.91
C ARG A 465 32.70 -12.50 -19.89
N HIS A 466 32.09 -11.41 -20.36
CA HIS A 466 31.47 -10.36 -19.53
C HIS A 466 29.94 -10.36 -19.67
N LEU A 467 29.34 -11.55 -19.59
CA LEU A 467 27.92 -11.76 -19.90
C LEU A 467 26.98 -10.91 -19.03
N ILE A 468 27.31 -10.74 -17.76
CA ILE A 468 26.52 -9.93 -16.82
C ILE A 468 26.53 -8.46 -17.23
N ASP A 469 27.68 -7.91 -17.62
CA ASP A 469 27.78 -6.53 -18.09
C ASP A 469 27.01 -6.33 -19.41
N TYR A 470 27.07 -7.32 -20.30
CA TYR A 470 26.28 -7.33 -21.54
C TYR A 470 24.77 -7.32 -21.25
N ALA A 471 24.30 -8.16 -20.32
CA ALA A 471 22.90 -8.18 -19.90
C ALA A 471 22.45 -6.88 -19.22
N ILE A 472 23.29 -6.28 -18.37
CA ILE A 472 23.02 -4.97 -17.78
C ILE A 472 22.90 -3.89 -18.86
N ASN A 473 23.77 -3.91 -19.87
CA ASN A 473 23.70 -2.96 -20.99
C ASN A 473 22.44 -3.15 -21.83
N TYR A 474 22.00 -4.40 -22.04
CA TYR A 474 20.72 -4.70 -22.67
C TYR A 474 19.55 -4.08 -21.89
N PHE A 475 19.47 -4.30 -20.58
CA PHE A 475 18.44 -3.70 -19.73
C PHE A 475 18.47 -2.16 -19.77
N LYS A 476 19.66 -1.54 -19.72
CA LYS A 476 19.82 -0.08 -19.87
C LYS A 476 19.33 0.42 -21.24
N ALA A 477 19.58 -0.33 -22.32
CA ALA A 477 19.12 0.01 -23.65
C ALA A 477 17.58 -0.04 -23.75
N ILE A 478 16.96 -1.08 -23.18
CA ILE A 478 15.50 -1.22 -23.10
C ILE A 478 14.91 -0.04 -22.30
N LYS A 479 15.45 0.29 -21.13
CA LYS A 479 15.01 1.45 -20.32
C LYS A 479 15.14 2.76 -21.08
N LYS A 480 16.26 2.97 -21.78
CA LYS A 480 16.47 4.20 -22.57
C LYS A 480 15.48 4.32 -23.73
N LYS A 481 15.13 3.21 -24.38
CA LYS A 481 14.28 3.19 -25.58
C LYS A 481 12.78 3.21 -25.26
N TYR A 482 12.37 2.53 -24.19
CA TYR A 482 10.95 2.28 -23.86
C TYR A 482 10.53 2.76 -22.47
N GLY A 483 11.47 3.23 -21.65
CA GLY A 483 11.18 3.76 -20.30
C GLY A 483 10.53 5.15 -20.23
N PRO A 484 10.73 6.09 -21.18
CA PRO A 484 10.06 7.39 -21.14
C PRO A 484 8.53 7.25 -21.18
N GLY A 485 7.80 7.95 -20.30
CA GLY A 485 6.34 7.87 -20.21
C GLY A 485 5.82 6.65 -19.43
N LYS A 486 6.70 5.89 -18.79
CA LYS A 486 6.38 4.77 -17.88
C LYS A 486 6.83 5.06 -16.45
N GLU A 487 6.74 6.32 -16.02
CA GLU A 487 6.98 6.73 -14.64
C GLU A 487 5.93 6.10 -13.69
N ARG A 488 6.25 6.00 -12.40
CA ARG A 488 5.33 5.46 -11.39
C ARG A 488 4.06 6.31 -11.33
N CYS A 489 2.90 5.65 -11.38
CA CYS A 489 1.60 6.32 -11.30
C CYS A 489 1.04 6.30 -9.87
N THR A 490 1.23 5.21 -9.13
CA THR A 490 0.68 5.05 -7.78
C THR A 490 1.53 5.77 -6.73
N GLU A 491 0.89 6.56 -5.87
CA GLU A 491 1.54 7.19 -4.72
C GLU A 491 1.55 6.23 -3.52
N ILE A 492 2.73 5.94 -3.00
CA ILE A 492 2.91 5.06 -1.84
C ILE A 492 2.70 5.88 -0.57
N ARG A 493 1.74 5.46 0.26
CA ARG A 493 1.42 6.15 1.52
C ARG A 493 0.89 5.17 2.56
N ASN A 494 1.29 5.35 3.81
CA ASN A 494 0.70 4.60 4.92
C ASN A 494 -0.68 5.16 5.26
N PHE A 495 -1.64 4.27 5.51
CA PHE A 495 -2.99 4.70 5.86
C PHE A 495 -3.26 4.50 7.35
N ASP A 496 -3.85 5.51 7.97
CA ASP A 496 -4.40 5.36 9.32
C ASP A 496 -5.64 4.45 9.32
N THR A 497 -5.99 3.92 10.49
CA THR A 497 -7.17 3.08 10.67
C THR A 497 -8.38 3.98 10.93
N ILE A 498 -9.29 4.06 9.96
CA ILE A 498 -10.52 4.85 10.10
C ILE A 498 -11.54 4.05 10.93
N GLU A 499 -11.89 4.55 12.11
CA GLU A 499 -12.97 3.96 12.91
C GLU A 499 -14.33 4.32 12.32
N ALA A 500 -14.98 3.35 11.67
CA ALA A 500 -16.30 3.51 11.04
C ALA A 500 -17.35 4.21 11.94
N LYS A 501 -17.29 4.00 13.26
CA LYS A 501 -18.21 4.65 14.21
C LYS A 501 -18.07 6.17 14.28
N LEU A 502 -16.85 6.69 14.19
CA LEU A 502 -16.60 8.13 14.32
C LEU A 502 -17.05 8.91 13.08
N VAL A 503 -17.15 8.24 11.93
CA VAL A 503 -17.33 8.86 10.61
C VAL A 503 -18.70 8.57 10.00
N ALA A 504 -19.52 7.74 10.64
CA ALA A 504 -20.88 7.48 10.17
C ALA A 504 -21.77 8.71 10.36
N ALA A 505 -22.58 9.01 9.35
CA ALA A 505 -23.51 10.11 9.43
C ALA A 505 -24.57 9.87 10.52
N THR A 506 -24.88 10.92 11.28
CA THR A 506 -25.99 10.96 12.24
C THR A 506 -27.32 11.09 11.48
N ASN A 507 -27.85 9.98 11.00
CA ASN A 507 -29.01 9.92 10.12
C ASN A 507 -30.32 9.63 10.85
N GLU A 508 -30.27 9.15 12.08
CA GLU A 508 -31.43 8.73 12.86
C GLU A 508 -31.63 9.63 14.08
N LYS A 509 -32.86 9.68 14.58
CA LYS A 509 -33.22 10.43 15.79
C LYS A 509 -33.51 9.46 16.92
N LEU A 510 -32.84 9.64 18.05
CA LEU A 510 -33.09 8.85 19.25
C LEU A 510 -34.29 9.43 20.01
N TYR A 511 -35.24 8.57 20.31
CA TYR A 511 -36.40 8.89 21.15
C TYR A 511 -36.47 7.97 22.36
N VAL A 512 -37.10 8.44 23.43
CA VAL A 512 -37.33 7.68 24.65
C VAL A 512 -38.76 7.79 25.15
N ASN A 513 -39.34 6.65 25.52
CA ASN A 513 -40.56 6.55 26.30
C ASN A 513 -40.19 6.16 27.73
N ARG A 514 -40.16 7.14 28.64
CA ARG A 514 -39.74 6.93 30.04
C ARG A 514 -40.76 6.14 30.87
N GLU A 515 -42.04 6.17 30.49
CA GLU A 515 -43.11 5.47 31.21
C GLU A 515 -43.06 3.96 30.97
N GLU A 516 -42.93 3.56 29.70
CA GLU A 516 -42.84 2.16 29.30
C GLU A 516 -41.41 1.61 29.43
N GLY A 517 -40.39 2.47 29.45
CA GLY A 517 -38.98 2.08 29.56
C GLY A 517 -38.31 1.69 28.25
N PHE A 518 -38.85 2.16 27.12
CA PHE A 518 -38.31 1.89 25.78
C PHE A 518 -37.58 3.11 25.23
N ALA A 519 -36.54 2.85 24.43
CA ALA A 519 -35.86 3.86 23.63
C ALA A 519 -35.64 3.32 22.21
N GLY A 520 -35.39 4.20 21.25
CA GLY A 520 -35.10 3.79 19.88
C GLY A 520 -35.49 4.82 18.84
N THR A 521 -35.17 4.52 17.59
CA THR A 521 -35.37 5.45 16.45
C THR A 521 -36.80 5.41 15.89
N GLY A 522 -37.54 4.35 16.19
CA GLY A 522 -38.94 4.15 15.77
C GLY A 522 -39.98 4.86 16.65
N LEU A 523 -39.59 5.41 17.79
CA LEU A 523 -40.47 6.01 18.80
C LEU A 523 -40.75 7.50 18.51
N LYS A 524 -41.11 7.83 17.26
CA LYS A 524 -41.22 9.22 16.77
C LYS A 524 -42.25 10.11 17.49
N LYS A 525 -43.15 9.52 18.29
CA LYS A 525 -44.18 10.24 19.06
C LYS A 525 -43.73 10.56 20.49
N ASP A 526 -42.61 10.01 20.91
CA ASP A 526 -42.09 10.11 22.27
C ASP A 526 -41.04 11.23 22.40
N GLU A 527 -40.41 11.36 23.56
CA GLU A 527 -39.43 12.42 23.86
C GLU A 527 -38.20 12.29 22.96
N TYR A 528 -37.90 13.33 22.19
CA TYR A 528 -36.68 13.42 21.38
C TYR A 528 -35.46 13.70 22.28
N ILE A 529 -34.37 12.97 22.05
CA ILE A 529 -33.12 13.08 22.83
C ILE A 529 -32.03 13.74 22.00
N CYS A 530 -31.56 13.09 20.95
CA CYS A 530 -30.46 13.56 20.12
C CYS A 530 -30.48 12.87 18.74
N ASP A 531 -29.67 13.37 17.82
CA ASP A 531 -29.36 12.67 16.58
C ASP A 531 -28.32 11.56 16.86
N CYS A 532 -28.42 10.43 16.18
CA CYS A 532 -27.54 9.27 16.34
C CYS A 532 -27.36 8.51 15.01
N SER A 533 -26.38 7.61 14.97
CA SER A 533 -26.16 6.66 13.88
C SER A 533 -26.66 5.26 14.25
N ASP A 534 -26.99 4.43 13.27
CA ASP A 534 -27.43 3.04 13.45
C ASP A 534 -26.34 2.10 14.01
N ILE A 535 -25.08 2.53 14.00
CA ILE A 535 -23.94 1.81 14.57
C ILE A 535 -23.53 2.31 15.96
N ASP A 536 -24.18 3.37 16.44
CA ASP A 536 -23.91 3.94 17.75
C ASP A 536 -24.39 3.02 18.88
N ASP A 537 -23.76 3.23 20.03
CA ASP A 537 -24.15 2.66 21.30
C ASP A 537 -24.89 3.72 22.10
N ILE A 538 -25.92 3.33 22.85
CA ILE A 538 -26.71 4.22 23.71
C ILE A 538 -26.46 3.83 25.15
N ILE A 539 -26.18 4.81 26.01
CA ILE A 539 -26.10 4.63 27.46
C ILE A 539 -27.37 5.16 28.10
N ALA A 540 -27.97 4.38 29.01
CA ALA A 540 -29.15 4.77 29.75
C ALA A 540 -28.95 4.54 31.25
N PHE A 541 -29.19 5.58 32.06
CA PHE A 541 -29.17 5.55 33.52
C PHE A 541 -30.58 5.58 34.08
N ARG A 542 -30.81 4.84 35.16
CA ARG A 542 -32.10 4.73 35.85
C ARG A 542 -32.05 5.28 37.27
N GLU A 543 -33.24 5.56 37.79
CA GLU A 543 -33.43 6.11 39.13
C GLU A 543 -32.95 5.17 40.25
N ASP A 544 -33.00 3.85 40.06
CA ASP A 544 -32.51 2.86 41.03
C ASP A 544 -30.96 2.80 41.10
N GLY A 545 -30.29 3.52 40.20
CA GLY A 545 -28.83 3.56 40.08
C GLY A 545 -28.26 2.48 39.16
N THR A 546 -29.09 1.73 38.45
CA THR A 546 -28.63 0.87 37.37
C THR A 546 -28.44 1.66 36.07
N TYR A 547 -27.50 1.22 35.25
CA TYR A 547 -27.31 1.72 33.90
C TYR A 547 -26.89 0.59 32.96
N MET A 548 -27.15 0.75 31.67
CA MET A 548 -26.75 -0.21 30.64
C MET A 548 -26.34 0.50 29.36
N ILE A 549 -25.62 -0.23 28.51
CA ILE A 549 -25.26 0.20 27.17
C ILE A 549 -25.82 -0.79 26.17
N THR A 550 -26.50 -0.30 25.14
CA THR A 550 -27.12 -1.14 24.11
C THR A 550 -26.93 -0.53 22.74
N LYS A 551 -27.05 -1.32 21.68
CA LYS A 551 -26.92 -0.83 20.31
C LYS A 551 -28.20 -0.10 19.89
N VAL A 552 -28.06 0.99 19.13
CA VAL A 552 -29.21 1.65 18.49
C VAL A 552 -30.04 0.63 17.70
N SER A 553 -31.35 0.63 17.91
CA SER A 553 -32.33 -0.12 17.14
C SER A 553 -33.69 0.63 17.12
N PRO A 554 -34.65 0.23 16.28
CA PRO A 554 -35.94 0.93 16.18
C PRO A 554 -36.70 1.01 17.51
N LYS A 555 -36.60 -0.03 18.35
CA LYS A 555 -37.16 -0.07 19.69
C LYS A 555 -36.40 -1.09 20.53
N PHE A 556 -35.88 -0.66 21.67
CA PHE A 556 -35.19 -1.50 22.65
C PHE A 556 -35.59 -1.09 24.06
N PHE A 557 -35.55 -2.04 24.99
CA PHE A 557 -35.92 -1.81 26.39
C PHE A 557 -34.68 -1.49 27.21
N VAL A 558 -34.71 -0.37 27.94
CA VAL A 558 -33.61 0.07 28.81
C VAL A 558 -33.95 0.10 30.29
N GLY A 559 -35.17 -0.33 30.66
CA GLY A 559 -35.69 -0.26 32.03
C GLY A 559 -36.59 0.96 32.26
N LYS A 560 -37.44 0.88 33.30
CA LYS A 560 -38.32 1.99 33.72
C LYS A 560 -37.55 3.03 34.55
N SER A 561 -38.14 4.21 34.73
CA SER A 561 -37.56 5.31 35.51
C SER A 561 -36.19 5.78 34.99
N ILE A 562 -36.09 5.98 33.68
CA ILE A 562 -34.91 6.50 33.01
C ILE A 562 -34.67 7.95 33.45
N ILE A 563 -33.48 8.24 33.97
CA ILE A 563 -33.08 9.58 34.39
C ILE A 563 -32.20 10.28 33.36
N HIS A 564 -31.37 9.54 32.63
CA HIS A 564 -30.53 10.08 31.55
C HIS A 564 -30.36 9.01 30.47
N ILE A 565 -30.34 9.44 29.21
CA ILE A 565 -30.08 8.59 28.05
C ILE A 565 -29.39 9.43 26.98
N ASP A 566 -28.34 8.90 26.37
CA ASP A 566 -27.58 9.60 25.32
C ASP A 566 -26.73 8.63 24.49
N VAL A 567 -26.14 9.12 23.40
CA VAL A 567 -25.15 8.39 22.60
C VAL A 567 -23.88 8.18 23.41
N PHE A 568 -23.46 6.92 23.50
CA PHE A 568 -22.28 6.47 24.20
C PHE A 568 -21.05 6.44 23.30
N LYS A 569 -20.06 7.26 23.64
CA LYS A 569 -18.73 7.24 23.00
C LYS A 569 -17.82 6.29 23.76
N ARG A 570 -17.41 5.20 23.11
CA ARG A 570 -16.49 4.22 23.72
C ARG A 570 -15.12 4.85 23.92
N ASN A 571 -14.48 4.51 25.03
CA ASN A 571 -13.21 5.05 25.51
C ASN A 571 -13.21 6.56 25.80
N ASP A 572 -14.38 7.21 25.80
CA ASP A 572 -14.49 8.62 26.16
C ASP A 572 -14.17 8.81 27.66
N LYS A 573 -13.08 9.51 27.93
CA LYS A 573 -12.66 9.93 29.27
C LYS A 573 -13.08 11.37 29.57
N ARG A 574 -13.60 12.10 28.58
CA ARG A 574 -13.92 13.52 28.62
C ARG A 574 -15.34 13.75 29.15
N THR A 575 -16.30 12.92 28.73
CA THR A 575 -17.64 12.96 29.31
C THR A 575 -17.61 12.47 30.76
N ILE A 576 -17.75 13.41 31.70
CA ILE A 576 -17.80 13.12 33.14
C ILE A 576 -19.24 13.19 33.61
N TYR A 577 -19.67 12.15 34.31
CA TYR A 577 -20.95 12.12 34.99
C TYR A 577 -20.76 12.57 36.44
N ASN A 578 -21.49 13.61 36.84
CA ASN A 578 -21.55 14.05 38.23
C ASN A 578 -22.84 13.48 38.84
N ALA A 579 -22.72 12.70 39.91
CA ALA A 579 -23.84 11.99 40.50
C ALA A 579 -23.91 12.15 42.02
N ILE A 580 -25.13 12.35 42.53
CA ILE A 580 -25.47 12.21 43.95
C ILE A 580 -26.50 11.09 44.08
N TYR A 581 -26.20 10.10 44.91
CA TYR A 581 -27.04 8.91 45.05
C TYR A 581 -27.12 8.45 46.51
N ARG A 582 -28.23 7.82 46.87
CA ARG A 582 -28.42 7.13 48.15
C ARG A 582 -28.29 5.64 47.92
N ASP A 583 -27.48 4.98 48.73
CA ASP A 583 -27.29 3.54 48.68
C ASP A 583 -28.23 2.88 49.69
N GLY A 584 -29.28 2.23 49.21
CA GLY A 584 -30.33 1.59 50.00
C GLY A 584 -31.32 2.54 50.68
N LYS A 585 -32.36 1.97 51.31
CA LYS A 585 -33.45 2.74 51.95
C LYS A 585 -32.98 3.64 53.10
N ASN A 586 -32.02 3.16 53.88
CA ASN A 586 -31.52 3.81 55.10
C ASN A 586 -30.02 4.14 55.05
N GLY A 587 -29.37 4.01 53.89
CA GLY A 587 -27.94 4.32 53.79
C GLY A 587 -27.64 5.80 53.57
N ASN A 588 -26.34 6.11 53.59
CA ASN A 588 -25.83 7.46 53.39
C ASN A 588 -26.06 7.95 51.96
N THR A 589 -26.09 9.26 51.79
CA THR A 589 -26.01 9.89 50.48
C THR A 589 -24.55 10.11 50.10
N TYR A 590 -24.18 9.62 48.92
CA TYR A 590 -22.85 9.71 48.33
C TYR A 590 -22.86 10.67 47.15
N VAL A 591 -21.68 11.21 46.85
CA VAL A 591 -21.42 12.07 45.69
C VAL A 591 -20.18 11.57 44.94
N LYS A 592 -20.21 11.61 43.62
CA LYS A 592 -19.15 11.07 42.77
C LYS A 592 -19.08 11.76 41.40
N ARG A 593 -17.86 11.91 40.89
CA ARG A 593 -17.55 12.25 39.50
C ARG A 593 -16.87 11.06 38.84
N PHE A 594 -17.31 10.64 37.66
CA PHE A 594 -16.76 9.46 36.98
C PHE A 594 -16.99 9.49 35.47
N ALA A 595 -16.11 8.81 34.72
CA ALA A 595 -16.31 8.54 33.30
C ALA A 595 -16.74 7.09 33.09
N VAL A 596 -17.54 6.84 32.05
CA VAL A 596 -17.87 5.49 31.58
C VAL A 596 -17.07 5.23 30.31
N THR A 597 -15.94 4.53 30.42
CA THR A 597 -15.05 4.33 29.26
C THR A 597 -15.42 3.10 28.43
N GLY A 598 -16.00 2.05 29.01
CA GLY A 598 -16.41 0.89 28.21
C GLY A 598 -16.97 -0.25 29.04
N VAL A 599 -18.19 -0.68 28.73
CA VAL A 599 -18.85 -1.84 29.35
C VAL A 599 -19.32 -2.82 28.28
N THR A 600 -19.51 -4.08 28.66
CA THR A 600 -20.19 -5.08 27.81
C THR A 600 -21.63 -4.62 27.55
N ARG A 601 -22.06 -4.67 26.28
CA ARG A 601 -23.42 -4.34 25.86
C ARG A 601 -24.44 -5.25 26.54
N ASP A 602 -25.66 -4.73 26.67
CA ASP A 602 -26.86 -5.41 27.15
C ASP A 602 -26.72 -6.02 28.55
N ARG A 603 -25.72 -5.57 29.30
CA ARG A 603 -25.49 -5.91 30.70
C ARG A 603 -25.83 -4.72 31.58
N GLU A 604 -26.49 -5.00 32.69
CA GLU A 604 -26.76 -4.01 33.72
C GLU A 604 -25.56 -3.82 34.65
N TYR A 605 -25.27 -2.56 34.95
CA TYR A 605 -24.23 -2.13 35.88
C TYR A 605 -24.84 -1.22 36.94
N ASN A 606 -24.23 -1.18 38.13
CA ASN A 606 -24.68 -0.34 39.22
C ASN A 606 -23.72 0.85 39.41
N LEU A 607 -24.29 2.06 39.45
CA LEU A 607 -23.64 3.27 39.92
C LEU A 607 -23.49 3.28 41.45
N THR A 608 -24.42 2.61 42.16
CA THR A 608 -24.41 2.43 43.62
C THR A 608 -23.72 1.12 44.01
N LYS A 609 -23.88 0.64 45.25
CA LYS A 609 -23.41 -0.71 45.63
C LYS A 609 -24.37 -1.83 45.18
N GLY A 610 -25.48 -1.49 44.52
CA GLY A 610 -26.53 -2.44 44.16
C GLY A 610 -27.38 -2.88 45.38
N THR A 611 -27.35 -2.12 46.48
CA THR A 611 -28.23 -2.41 47.62
C THR A 611 -29.69 -2.12 47.26
N PRO A 612 -30.65 -2.99 47.63
CA PRO A 612 -32.07 -2.75 47.35
C PRO A 612 -32.55 -1.41 47.91
N ASP A 613 -33.46 -0.72 47.20
CA ASP A 613 -33.97 0.62 47.50
C ASP A 613 -32.93 1.77 47.39
N SER A 614 -31.83 1.54 46.66
CA SER A 614 -30.93 2.60 46.20
C SER A 614 -31.65 3.58 45.27
N ARG A 615 -31.22 4.84 45.29
CA ARG A 615 -31.83 5.89 44.46
C ARG A 615 -30.82 6.95 44.05
N VAL A 616 -30.77 7.28 42.77
CA VAL A 616 -30.05 8.45 42.25
C VAL A 616 -30.89 9.70 42.51
N LEU A 617 -30.29 10.69 43.17
CA LEU A 617 -30.94 11.94 43.55
C LEU A 617 -30.61 13.08 42.60
N TYR A 618 -29.45 13.01 41.94
CA TYR A 618 -28.98 13.96 40.95
C TYR A 618 -28.00 13.27 40.02
N LEU A 619 -28.11 13.54 38.72
CA LEU A 619 -27.17 13.10 37.69
C LEU A 619 -27.10 14.20 36.62
N SER A 620 -25.89 14.58 36.25
CA SER A 620 -25.59 15.41 35.08
C SER A 620 -24.53 14.71 34.23
N ALA A 621 -24.60 14.92 32.93
CA ALA A 621 -23.65 14.40 31.96
C ALA A 621 -22.94 15.59 31.32
N ASN A 622 -21.63 15.69 31.55
CA ASN A 622 -20.84 16.88 31.24
C ASN A 622 -19.76 16.53 30.20
N PRO A 623 -19.98 16.81 28.90
CA PRO A 623 -19.09 16.41 27.81
C PRO A 623 -17.67 16.97 27.89
N ASN A 624 -17.46 18.11 28.56
CA ASN A 624 -16.14 18.67 28.81
C ASN A 624 -15.73 18.59 30.28
N GLY A 625 -16.34 17.67 31.03
CA GLY A 625 -16.06 17.50 32.45
C GLY A 625 -16.36 18.76 33.27
N GLU A 626 -17.40 19.50 32.89
CA GLU A 626 -17.94 20.61 33.66
C GLU A 626 -18.24 20.16 35.12
N ALA A 627 -18.00 21.05 36.07
CA ALA A 627 -18.28 20.83 37.49
C ALA A 627 -19.16 21.94 38.04
N GLU A 628 -20.44 21.64 38.19
CA GLU A 628 -21.46 22.57 38.65
C GLU A 628 -21.51 22.69 40.19
N ILE A 629 -22.14 23.77 40.68
CA ILE A 629 -22.46 23.94 42.09
C ILE A 629 -23.94 23.61 42.31
N VAL A 630 -24.23 22.71 43.26
CA VAL A 630 -25.59 22.26 43.57
C VAL A 630 -26.00 22.62 44.99
N ASN A 631 -27.25 23.03 45.18
CA ASN A 631 -27.87 23.18 46.50
C ASN A 631 -28.53 21.85 46.93
N VAL A 632 -28.14 21.36 48.11
CA VAL A 632 -28.62 20.10 48.70
C VAL A 632 -29.60 20.42 49.83
N LEU A 633 -30.88 20.15 49.63
CA LEU A 633 -31.94 20.35 50.62
C LEU A 633 -32.16 19.07 51.43
N LEU A 634 -32.01 19.12 52.75
CA LEU A 634 -32.19 17.98 53.65
C LEU A 634 -33.64 17.86 54.12
N LYS A 635 -34.06 16.63 54.45
CA LYS A 635 -35.35 16.35 55.08
C LYS A 635 -35.31 16.86 56.54
N PRO A 636 -36.28 17.70 56.97
CA PRO A 636 -36.30 18.23 58.33
C PRO A 636 -36.30 17.10 59.38
N LYS A 637 -35.43 17.21 60.38
CA LYS A 637 -35.38 16.34 61.56
C LYS A 637 -35.25 17.20 62.83
N PRO A 638 -35.84 16.77 63.96
CA PRO A 638 -35.58 17.41 65.25
C PRO A 638 -34.07 17.46 65.53
N LYS A 639 -33.55 18.62 65.92
CA LYS A 639 -32.12 18.94 66.15
C LYS A 639 -31.23 19.17 64.92
N LEU A 640 -31.77 19.18 63.69
CA LEU A 640 -30.98 19.53 62.49
C LEU A 640 -30.90 21.07 62.32
N ARG A 641 -29.71 21.65 62.50
CA ARG A 641 -29.50 23.13 62.44
C ARG A 641 -29.37 23.69 61.02
N LYS A 642 -28.77 22.94 60.08
CA LYS A 642 -28.65 23.32 58.66
C LYS A 642 -29.58 22.45 57.83
N THR A 643 -30.58 23.06 57.21
CA THR A 643 -31.60 22.38 56.38
C THR A 643 -31.23 22.34 54.90
N SER A 644 -30.26 23.16 54.47
CA SER A 644 -29.63 23.11 53.16
C SER A 644 -28.18 23.55 53.20
N PHE A 645 -27.41 23.16 52.19
CA PHE A 645 -26.04 23.62 51.95
C PHE A 645 -25.70 23.49 50.46
N ASP A 646 -24.70 24.24 50.00
CA ASP A 646 -24.18 24.14 48.64
C ASP A 646 -23.00 23.16 48.60
N PHE A 647 -22.89 22.43 47.49
CA PHE A 647 -21.80 21.50 47.23
C PHE A 647 -21.24 21.80 45.84
N ASP A 648 -19.93 21.98 45.76
CA ASP A 648 -19.21 22.18 44.51
C ASP A 648 -18.63 20.84 44.02
N PHE A 649 -18.96 20.46 42.78
CA PHE A 649 -18.39 19.27 42.17
C PHE A 649 -16.89 19.43 41.84
N SER A 650 -16.37 20.66 41.73
CA SER A 650 -14.96 20.92 41.44
C SER A 650 -14.03 20.38 42.54
N ASP A 651 -14.52 20.30 43.78
CA ASP A 651 -13.83 19.74 44.95
C ASP A 651 -13.58 18.21 44.85
N LEU A 652 -14.21 17.53 43.89
CA LEU A 652 -14.09 16.08 43.72
C LEU A 652 -13.15 15.70 42.58
N ASN A 653 -12.20 14.82 42.91
CA ASN A 653 -11.44 14.08 41.91
C ASN A 653 -12.35 13.13 41.10
N ILE A 654 -12.06 12.98 39.81
CA ILE A 654 -12.72 12.02 38.93
C ILE A 654 -12.27 10.61 39.36
N LYS A 655 -13.23 9.78 39.77
CA LYS A 655 -13.00 8.41 40.23
C LYS A 655 -13.32 7.39 39.15
N GLY A 656 -12.72 6.19 39.26
CA GLY A 656 -13.11 5.04 38.44
C GLY A 656 -14.58 4.65 38.68
N ARG A 657 -15.27 4.14 37.66
CA ARG A 657 -16.71 3.82 37.73
C ARG A 657 -17.11 2.85 38.86
N ASN A 658 -16.24 1.91 39.22
CA ASN A 658 -16.50 0.94 40.30
C ASN A 658 -16.17 1.49 41.69
N THR A 659 -15.47 2.63 41.79
CA THR A 659 -15.07 3.21 43.07
C THR A 659 -16.26 3.83 43.78
N GLN A 660 -16.36 3.64 45.09
CA GLN A 660 -17.43 4.26 45.87
C GLN A 660 -17.33 5.80 45.89
N GLY A 661 -18.47 6.49 45.82
CA GLY A 661 -18.56 7.94 46.02
C GLY A 661 -18.12 8.40 47.42
N ASN A 662 -17.82 9.68 47.57
CA ASN A 662 -17.58 10.30 48.88
C ASN A 662 -18.91 10.48 49.61
N ILE A 663 -18.92 10.40 50.94
CA ILE A 663 -20.15 10.67 51.72
C ILE A 663 -20.45 12.16 51.63
N LEU A 664 -21.57 12.51 50.98
CA LEU A 664 -22.07 13.88 50.95
C LEU A 664 -22.75 14.24 52.27
N THR A 665 -23.59 13.34 52.77
CA THR A 665 -24.29 13.52 54.05
C THR A 665 -24.85 12.20 54.58
N LYS A 666 -24.96 12.10 55.91
CA LYS A 666 -25.66 11.01 56.61
C LYS A 666 -27.16 11.31 56.80
N ASN A 667 -27.58 12.54 56.53
CA ASN A 667 -28.99 12.95 56.62
C ASN A 667 -29.73 12.63 55.33
N TYR A 668 -31.03 12.39 55.42
CA TYR A 668 -31.86 12.19 54.23
C TYR A 668 -31.91 13.49 53.42
N VAL A 669 -31.50 13.41 52.16
CA VAL A 669 -31.69 14.49 51.19
C VAL A 669 -33.12 14.45 50.69
N ARG A 670 -33.79 15.60 50.70
CA ARG A 670 -35.14 15.81 50.15
C ARG A 670 -35.08 16.13 48.66
N LYS A 671 -34.18 17.02 48.25
CA LYS A 671 -34.01 17.45 46.84
C LYS A 671 -32.61 18.01 46.63
N VAL A 672 -32.09 17.88 45.41
CA VAL A 672 -30.90 18.58 44.93
C VAL A 672 -31.31 19.48 43.77
N THR A 673 -30.82 20.72 43.72
CA THR A 673 -31.07 21.68 42.64
C THR A 673 -29.78 22.34 42.20
N ILE A 674 -29.62 22.60 40.90
CA ILE A 674 -28.46 23.33 40.37
C ILE A 674 -28.52 24.79 40.85
N LYS A 675 -27.37 25.33 41.27
CA LYS A 675 -27.21 26.72 41.69
C LYS A 675 -26.44 27.53 40.66
N GLU A 676 -25.31 27.01 40.18
CA GLU A 676 -24.45 27.63 39.15
C GLU A 676 -23.97 26.56 38.15
N GLU A 677 -23.95 26.91 36.86
CA GLU A 677 -23.40 26.03 35.82
C GLU A 677 -21.87 25.91 35.95
N GLY A 678 -21.35 24.72 35.64
CA GLY A 678 -19.94 24.39 35.85
C GLY A 678 -19.01 24.88 34.76
N ILE A 679 -17.77 25.23 35.14
CA ILE A 679 -16.66 25.46 34.21
C ILE A 679 -15.98 24.10 33.91
N SER A 680 -15.43 23.92 32.71
CA SER A 680 -14.67 22.72 32.35
C SER A 680 -13.49 22.52 33.31
N THR A 681 -13.43 21.34 33.94
CA THR A 681 -12.34 20.98 34.87
C THR A 681 -11.26 20.12 34.21
N LEU A 682 -11.36 19.89 32.89
CA LEU A 682 -10.39 19.09 32.14
C LEU A 682 -9.26 19.97 31.60
N GLY A 683 -8.04 19.41 31.59
CA GLY A 683 -6.84 20.08 31.06
C GLY A 683 -6.85 20.27 29.55
N ALA A 684 -5.92 21.08 29.05
CA ALA A 684 -5.66 21.23 27.62
C ALA A 684 -5.23 19.87 27.02
N MET A 685 -5.62 19.61 25.77
CA MET A 685 -5.37 18.35 25.07
C MET A 685 -4.11 18.49 24.24
N ASP A 686 -3.14 17.63 24.51
CA ASP A 686 -1.92 17.58 23.73
C ASP A 686 -2.20 17.00 22.34
N ILE A 687 -1.76 17.71 21.31
CA ILE A 687 -1.97 17.35 19.91
C ILE A 687 -0.61 17.22 19.21
N TRP A 688 -0.45 16.12 18.48
CA TRP A 688 0.68 15.86 17.60
C TRP A 688 0.22 15.79 16.15
N PHE A 689 1.11 16.13 15.23
CA PHE A 689 0.95 15.98 13.80
C PHE A 689 1.88 14.89 13.26
N ASP A 690 1.28 13.83 12.73
CA ASP A 690 2.01 12.75 12.06
C ASP A 690 2.18 13.09 10.58
N ASP A 691 3.42 13.43 10.20
CA ASP A 691 3.76 13.83 8.83
C ASP A 691 3.60 12.69 7.81
N SER A 692 3.73 11.42 8.25
CA SER A 692 3.66 10.26 7.37
C SER A 692 2.24 9.99 6.86
N VAL A 693 1.24 10.22 7.71
CA VAL A 693 -0.18 10.08 7.37
C VAL A 693 -0.86 11.44 7.15
N LYS A 694 -0.18 12.56 7.42
CA LYS A 694 -0.69 13.95 7.42
C LYS A 694 -1.98 14.10 8.26
N ARG A 695 -1.95 13.62 9.50
CA ARG A 695 -3.09 13.64 10.44
C ARG A 695 -2.69 14.13 11.83
N LEU A 696 -3.67 14.68 12.54
CA LEU A 696 -3.53 14.94 13.98
C LEU A 696 -3.77 13.66 14.77
N ASN A 697 -3.05 13.50 15.87
CA ASN A 697 -3.26 12.43 16.84
C ASN A 697 -2.96 12.91 18.25
N THR A 698 -3.30 12.07 19.23
CA THR A 698 -3.06 12.30 20.66
C THR A 698 -2.22 11.20 21.30
N GLU A 699 -1.52 10.43 20.47
CA GLU A 699 -0.76 9.25 20.87
C GLU A 699 0.75 9.49 20.80
N GLU A 700 1.15 10.76 20.90
CA GLU A 700 2.56 11.17 20.89
C GLU A 700 3.30 10.81 19.59
N ARG A 701 2.57 10.65 18.48
CA ARG A 701 3.15 10.29 17.17
C ARG A 701 3.44 11.55 16.35
N GLY A 702 4.69 11.79 16.00
CA GLY A 702 5.10 12.88 15.12
C GLY A 702 5.44 14.20 15.85
N LYS A 703 5.21 15.34 15.18
CA LYS A 703 5.55 16.67 15.68
C LYS A 703 4.54 17.13 16.73
N TYR A 704 4.97 17.37 17.96
CA TYR A 704 4.13 18.01 18.97
C TYR A 704 3.77 19.43 18.54
N LEU A 705 2.48 19.75 18.48
CA LEU A 705 2.02 21.09 18.09
C LEU A 705 1.90 22.01 19.31
N ASN A 706 1.08 21.61 20.29
CA ASN A 706 0.93 22.21 21.62
C ASN A 706 -0.22 21.50 22.38
N ALA A 707 -0.54 21.99 23.57
CA ALA A 707 -1.81 21.73 24.24
C ALA A 707 -2.90 22.70 23.73
N PHE A 708 -4.05 22.15 23.33
CA PHE A 708 -5.19 22.87 22.77
C PHE A 708 -6.37 22.88 23.74
N LYS A 709 -7.06 24.03 23.84
CA LYS A 709 -8.28 24.20 24.64
C LYS A 709 -9.32 25.03 23.88
N GLY A 710 -10.60 24.70 24.06
CA GLY A 710 -11.71 25.52 23.59
C GLY A 710 -11.65 25.86 22.09
N SER A 711 -11.44 27.14 21.79
CA SER A 711 -11.43 27.72 20.44
C SER A 711 -10.03 27.87 19.82
N ASP A 712 -9.00 27.23 20.39
CA ASP A 712 -7.65 27.24 19.81
C ASP A 712 -7.65 26.72 18.37
N LYS A 713 -6.78 27.31 17.52
CA LYS A 713 -6.67 26.96 16.09
C LYS A 713 -5.25 26.52 15.74
N ILE A 714 -5.13 25.83 14.62
CA ILE A 714 -3.88 25.41 14.01
C ILE A 714 -3.68 26.25 12.75
N ALA A 715 -2.48 26.81 12.60
CA ALA A 715 -2.04 27.49 11.38
C ALA A 715 -1.32 26.51 10.46
N THR A 716 -1.74 26.46 9.20
CA THR A 716 -1.13 25.62 8.15
C THR A 716 -0.67 26.47 6.99
N LEU A 717 0.58 26.29 6.53
CA LEU A 717 1.14 26.97 5.37
C LEU A 717 1.61 25.93 4.35
N MET A 718 1.30 26.18 3.08
CA MET A 718 1.50 25.26 1.96
C MET A 718 2.57 25.76 0.98
N GLN A 719 3.24 24.83 0.29
CA GLN A 719 4.27 25.12 -0.72
C GLN A 719 3.71 25.93 -1.90
N SER A 720 2.42 25.81 -2.19
CA SER A 720 1.66 26.64 -3.12
C SER A 720 1.62 28.13 -2.76
N GLY A 721 2.03 28.51 -1.55
CA GLY A 721 1.95 29.90 -1.07
C GLY A 721 0.58 30.26 -0.50
N GLU A 722 -0.19 29.26 -0.09
CA GLU A 722 -1.48 29.40 0.56
C GLU A 722 -1.38 29.10 2.05
N TYR A 723 -2.24 29.72 2.86
CA TYR A 723 -2.42 29.38 4.27
C TYR A 723 -3.89 29.16 4.61
N ARG A 724 -4.14 28.43 5.69
CA ARG A 724 -5.48 28.18 6.27
C ARG A 724 -5.35 28.04 7.78
N LEU A 725 -6.38 28.43 8.53
CA LEU A 725 -6.51 28.07 9.94
C LEU A 725 -7.57 26.98 10.11
N THR A 726 -7.25 25.96 10.88
CA THR A 726 -8.17 24.85 11.19
C THR A 726 -8.39 24.73 12.69
N GLY A 727 -9.44 24.02 13.10
CA GLY A 727 -9.50 23.50 14.46
C GLY A 727 -8.47 22.38 14.68
N PHE A 728 -8.54 21.77 15.85
CA PHE A 728 -7.74 20.59 16.23
C PHE A 728 -8.55 19.29 16.20
N ASP A 729 -9.56 19.21 15.32
CA ASP A 729 -10.32 17.97 15.09
C ASP A 729 -9.40 16.91 14.46
N LEU A 730 -9.31 15.74 15.08
CA LEU A 730 -8.47 14.63 14.63
C LEU A 730 -8.86 14.12 13.22
N SER A 731 -10.11 14.35 12.80
CA SER A 731 -10.60 14.05 11.45
C SER A 731 -10.19 15.07 10.38
N THR A 732 -9.44 16.12 10.72
CA THR A 732 -8.96 17.12 9.75
C THR A 732 -7.91 16.51 8.81
N HIS A 733 -8.11 16.62 7.49
CA HIS A 733 -7.09 16.28 6.50
C HIS A 733 -6.20 17.48 6.21
N PHE A 734 -4.89 17.25 6.14
CA PHE A 734 -3.92 18.27 5.75
C PHE A 734 -3.43 18.02 4.33
N ASP A 735 -3.18 19.10 3.61
CA ASP A 735 -2.77 19.06 2.21
C ASP A 735 -1.39 18.38 2.04
N PRO A 736 -1.16 17.66 0.92
CA PRO A 736 0.12 17.02 0.64
C PRO A 736 1.29 18.00 0.55
N ASP A 737 1.03 19.24 0.12
CA ASP A 737 2.01 20.30 -0.05
C ASP A 737 2.21 21.15 1.22
N LEU A 738 1.69 20.72 2.38
CA LEU A 738 1.92 21.35 3.67
C LEU A 738 3.42 21.40 4.00
N ILE A 739 3.91 22.61 4.29
CA ILE A 739 5.31 22.85 4.68
C ILE A 739 5.48 23.30 6.12
N HIS A 740 4.44 23.92 6.71
CA HIS A 740 4.48 24.37 8.11
C HIS A 740 3.14 24.17 8.80
N ILE A 741 3.21 23.73 10.06
CA ILE A 741 2.06 23.53 10.93
C ILE A 741 2.43 23.83 12.38
N GLU A 742 1.58 24.61 13.04
CA GLU A 742 1.72 24.98 14.45
C GLU A 742 0.40 25.49 15.06
N LYS A 743 0.37 25.67 16.39
CA LYS A 743 -0.72 26.37 17.06
C LYS A 743 -0.75 27.83 16.61
N TYR A 744 -1.93 28.31 16.23
CA TYR A 744 -2.13 29.67 15.75
C TYR A 744 -1.89 30.68 16.88
N ASP A 745 -1.03 31.65 16.57
CA ASP A 745 -0.76 32.82 17.39
C ASP A 745 -1.00 34.08 16.53
N PRO A 746 -1.97 34.94 16.89
CA PRO A 746 -2.28 36.16 16.14
C PRO A 746 -1.12 37.16 16.02
N GLU A 747 -0.18 37.17 16.97
CA GLU A 747 0.93 38.12 17.00
C GLU A 747 2.16 37.62 16.24
N LYS A 748 2.16 36.34 15.83
CA LYS A 748 3.31 35.72 15.18
C LYS A 748 3.51 36.20 13.75
N VAL A 749 4.75 36.59 13.46
CA VAL A 749 5.17 37.11 12.15
C VAL A 749 5.85 36.02 11.35
N PHE A 750 5.39 35.83 10.11
CA PHE A 750 6.01 34.96 9.13
C PHE A 750 6.77 35.79 8.09
N THR A 751 7.91 35.26 7.65
CA THR A 751 8.72 35.84 6.57
C THR A 751 8.77 34.89 5.39
N ALA A 752 8.18 35.26 4.26
CA ALA A 752 8.17 34.46 3.04
C ALA A 752 9.05 35.06 1.95
N ILE A 753 9.79 34.20 1.25
CA ILE A 753 10.54 34.54 0.03
C ILE A 753 9.88 33.83 -1.14
N TYR A 754 9.60 34.56 -2.21
CA TYR A 754 8.93 34.04 -3.39
C TYR A 754 9.44 34.66 -4.69
N ILE A 755 9.23 33.98 -5.81
CA ILE A 755 9.61 34.44 -7.14
C ILE A 755 8.37 35.00 -7.86
N GLU A 756 8.49 36.23 -8.36
CA GLU A 756 7.45 36.85 -9.19
C GLU A 756 7.63 36.40 -10.67
N PRO A 757 6.67 35.66 -11.25
CA PRO A 757 6.82 34.98 -12.54
C PRO A 757 7.17 35.93 -13.69
N LYS A 758 6.51 37.09 -13.74
CA LYS A 758 6.72 38.09 -14.80
C LYS A 758 8.14 38.64 -14.86
N THR A 759 8.84 38.65 -13.74
CA THR A 759 10.19 39.23 -13.64
C THR A 759 11.28 38.21 -13.39
N GLY A 760 10.93 37.02 -12.87
CA GLY A 760 11.89 36.02 -12.40
C GLY A 760 12.71 36.47 -11.18
N LEU A 761 12.35 37.59 -10.54
CA LEU A 761 13.06 38.16 -9.40
C LEU A 761 12.43 37.72 -8.07
N HIS A 762 13.27 37.69 -7.04
CA HIS A 762 12.86 37.28 -5.70
C HIS A 762 12.33 38.47 -4.88
N TYR A 763 11.24 38.23 -4.18
CA TYR A 763 10.57 39.16 -3.29
C TYR A 763 10.52 38.56 -1.89
N LEU A 764 10.61 39.43 -0.89
CA LEU A 764 10.59 39.09 0.52
C LEU A 764 9.41 39.83 1.18
N LYS A 765 8.61 39.12 1.97
CA LYS A 765 7.42 39.64 2.65
C LYS A 765 7.38 39.18 4.11
N ARG A 766 7.11 40.11 5.01
CA ARG A 766 6.78 39.84 6.43
C ARG A 766 5.29 40.10 6.66
N PHE A 767 4.58 39.17 7.30
CA PHE A 767 3.13 39.26 7.50
C PHE A 767 2.66 38.43 8.70
N THR A 768 1.51 38.77 9.25
CA THR A 768 0.77 37.94 10.22
C THR A 768 -0.40 37.24 9.51
N LEU A 769 -0.91 36.16 10.10
CA LEU A 769 -2.05 35.43 9.54
C LEU A 769 -3.37 36.03 10.04
N GLU A 770 -4.32 36.23 9.13
CA GLU A 770 -5.70 36.58 9.50
C GLU A 770 -6.55 35.33 9.70
N GLU A 771 -7.53 35.42 10.60
CA GLU A 771 -8.38 34.28 10.95
C GLU A 771 -9.32 33.87 9.81
N THR A 772 -9.03 32.73 9.19
CA THR A 772 -9.79 32.22 8.05
C THR A 772 -9.71 30.69 7.95
N ASP A 773 -10.83 30.06 7.66
CA ASP A 773 -10.89 28.62 7.37
C ASP A 773 -10.82 28.30 5.87
N LYS A 774 -10.71 29.32 5.01
CA LYS A 774 -10.48 29.17 3.56
C LYS A 774 -8.99 29.25 3.27
N LYS A 775 -8.56 28.56 2.20
CA LYS A 775 -7.21 28.73 1.66
C LYS A 775 -7.08 30.15 1.10
N ILE A 776 -6.04 30.85 1.54
CA ILE A 776 -5.73 32.21 1.12
C ILE A 776 -4.29 32.28 0.66
N ASN A 777 -4.06 32.80 -0.54
CA ASN A 777 -2.71 33.02 -1.05
C ASN A 777 -2.04 34.22 -0.34
N PHE A 778 -0.86 34.00 0.23
CA PHE A 778 -0.06 35.05 0.88
C PHE A 778 1.16 35.47 0.05
N VAL A 779 1.40 34.82 -1.09
CA VAL A 779 2.54 35.07 -1.97
C VAL A 779 2.22 36.19 -2.97
N SER A 780 1.28 35.92 -3.88
CA SER A 780 0.90 36.82 -4.99
C SER A 780 -0.48 36.45 -5.52
N ASP A 781 -1.18 37.43 -6.11
CA ASP A 781 -2.41 37.17 -6.87
C ASP A 781 -2.13 36.39 -8.18
N ASN A 782 -0.87 36.26 -8.59
CA ASN A 782 -0.46 35.47 -9.74
C ASN A 782 -0.26 33.99 -9.34
N PRO A 783 -1.07 33.06 -9.86
CA PRO A 783 -0.99 31.64 -9.52
C PRO A 783 0.32 30.96 -9.94
N GLU A 784 1.11 31.56 -10.84
CA GLU A 784 2.43 31.02 -11.21
C GLU A 784 3.55 31.39 -10.21
N ALA A 785 3.27 32.24 -9.21
CA ALA A 785 4.27 32.66 -8.24
C ALA A 785 4.70 31.49 -7.37
N LYS A 786 6.01 31.29 -7.24
CA LYS A 786 6.58 30.16 -6.51
C LYS A 786 7.12 30.62 -5.17
N LEU A 787 6.60 30.04 -4.09
CA LEU A 787 7.21 30.15 -2.78
C LEU A 787 8.58 29.44 -2.82
N VAL A 788 9.62 30.12 -2.35
CA VAL A 788 10.98 29.59 -2.25
C VAL A 788 11.21 29.01 -0.87
N THR A 789 10.93 29.80 0.16
CA THR A 789 11.11 29.39 1.56
C THR A 789 10.33 30.32 2.49
N ILE A 790 10.12 29.88 3.72
CA ILE A 790 9.45 30.62 4.78
C ILE A 790 10.25 30.51 6.09
N SER A 791 10.14 31.51 6.95
CA SER A 791 10.68 31.51 8.31
C SER A 791 9.64 32.03 9.29
N GLU A 792 9.61 31.42 10.46
CA GLU A 792 8.73 31.69 11.60
C GLU A 792 9.40 32.53 12.71
N HIS A 793 10.67 32.92 12.51
CA HIS A 793 11.42 33.70 13.48
C HIS A 793 11.00 35.17 13.45
N SER A 794 11.01 35.81 14.63
CA SER A 794 10.74 37.25 14.81
C SER A 794 11.77 38.12 14.07
N ARG A 795 13.06 37.78 14.22
CA ARG A 795 14.21 38.50 13.67
C ARG A 795 15.07 37.63 12.73
N PRO A 796 14.54 37.21 11.56
CA PRO A 796 15.29 36.32 10.68
C PRO A 796 16.43 37.05 9.97
N ASN A 797 17.54 36.35 9.78
CA ASN A 797 18.68 36.83 9.02
C ASN A 797 18.87 35.96 7.77
N LEU A 798 19.16 36.58 6.63
CA LEU A 798 19.13 35.92 5.33
C LEU A 798 20.43 36.13 4.57
N GLU A 799 20.99 35.06 4.03
CA GLU A 799 22.12 35.10 3.11
C GLU A 799 21.68 34.81 1.67
N VAL A 800 22.12 35.64 0.73
CA VAL A 800 21.67 35.64 -0.68
C VAL A 800 22.85 35.36 -1.61
N PHE A 801 22.74 34.27 -2.39
CA PHE A 801 23.75 33.86 -3.37
C PHE A 801 23.27 34.15 -4.80
N PHE A 802 24.02 34.97 -5.53
CA PHE A 802 23.64 35.39 -6.88
C PHE A 802 24.03 34.38 -7.97
N ASP A 803 23.25 34.33 -9.06
CA ASP A 803 23.54 33.48 -10.22
C ASP A 803 24.54 34.17 -11.16
N HIS A 804 25.80 33.73 -11.14
CA HIS A 804 26.85 34.30 -11.99
C HIS A 804 26.60 34.09 -13.49
N LYS A 805 25.90 33.01 -13.90
CA LYS A 805 25.63 32.74 -15.32
C LYS A 805 24.55 33.66 -15.86
N ARG A 806 23.50 33.91 -15.07
CA ARG A 806 22.37 34.78 -15.47
C ARG A 806 22.65 36.27 -15.34
N ASN A 807 23.57 36.67 -14.46
CA ASN A 807 23.91 38.08 -14.25
C ASN A 807 25.13 38.54 -15.05
N GLU A 808 25.78 37.65 -15.81
CA GLU A 808 26.98 37.92 -16.63
C GLU A 808 28.20 38.51 -15.86
N LYS A 809 28.11 38.58 -14.52
CA LYS A 809 29.13 39.09 -13.60
C LYS A 809 29.09 38.32 -12.28
N GLN A 810 30.25 38.21 -11.63
CA GLN A 810 30.35 37.69 -10.28
C GLN A 810 29.87 38.77 -9.30
N ILE A 811 28.87 38.43 -8.50
CA ILE A 811 28.28 39.32 -7.49
C ILE A 811 28.48 38.61 -6.15
N ASP A 812 29.07 39.33 -5.20
CA ASP A 812 29.33 38.80 -3.87
C ASP A 812 28.04 38.48 -3.12
N THR A 813 28.13 37.48 -2.25
CA THR A 813 27.03 37.08 -1.38
C THR A 813 26.61 38.25 -0.49
N GLN A 814 25.29 38.42 -0.29
CA GLN A 814 24.75 39.49 0.52
C GLN A 814 24.00 38.95 1.73
N THR A 815 24.30 39.48 2.92
CA THR A 815 23.52 39.25 4.14
C THR A 815 22.48 40.35 4.33
N ILE A 816 21.27 39.97 4.72
CA ILE A 816 20.12 40.85 4.89
C ILE A 816 19.49 40.61 6.26
N ASN A 817 19.56 41.63 7.13
CA ASN A 817 18.68 41.73 8.29
C ASN A 817 17.26 42.00 7.80
N VAL A 818 16.40 40.98 7.89
CA VAL A 818 15.06 41.01 7.29
C VAL A 818 14.15 42.01 8.00
N GLU A 819 14.32 42.18 9.31
CA GLU A 819 13.51 43.10 10.09
C GLU A 819 13.72 44.56 9.66
N GLU A 820 14.97 44.95 9.51
CA GLU A 820 15.34 46.29 9.00
C GLU A 820 15.02 46.44 7.51
N PHE A 821 15.08 45.34 6.75
CA PHE A 821 14.84 45.37 5.31
C PHE A 821 13.37 45.63 4.95
N ILE A 822 12.43 45.03 5.67
CA ILE A 822 10.99 45.22 5.44
C ILE A 822 10.19 45.19 6.76
N ALA A 823 9.29 46.16 6.92
CA ALA A 823 8.29 46.14 7.99
C ALA A 823 7.24 45.05 7.78
N VAL A 824 6.57 44.63 8.85
CA VAL A 824 5.41 43.73 8.77
C VAL A 824 4.29 44.40 7.97
N LYS A 825 3.75 43.68 6.98
CA LYS A 825 2.64 44.13 6.14
C LYS A 825 1.47 43.16 6.24
N SER A 826 0.31 43.56 5.71
CA SER A 826 -0.78 42.62 5.45
C SER A 826 -0.34 41.52 4.49
N TYR A 827 -0.85 40.31 4.66
CA TYR A 827 -0.60 39.18 3.76
C TYR A 827 -0.92 39.51 2.29
N ARG A 828 -1.89 40.40 2.03
CA ARG A 828 -2.29 40.87 0.69
C ARG A 828 -1.27 41.82 0.04
N ALA A 829 -0.43 42.47 0.84
CA ALA A 829 0.49 43.48 0.33
C ALA A 829 1.63 42.81 -0.44
N LYS A 830 2.11 43.45 -1.52
CA LYS A 830 3.29 42.97 -2.24
C LYS A 830 4.56 43.09 -1.39
N GLY A 831 5.40 42.06 -1.44
CA GLY A 831 6.71 42.04 -0.79
C GLY A 831 7.67 43.09 -1.36
N LYS A 832 8.83 43.26 -0.71
CA LYS A 832 9.94 44.09 -1.21
C LYS A 832 10.88 43.21 -2.02
N ARG A 833 11.24 43.66 -3.21
CA ARG A 833 12.22 42.97 -4.07
C ARG A 833 13.57 42.91 -3.34
N ILE A 834 14.16 41.73 -3.25
CA ILE A 834 15.44 41.50 -2.57
C ILE A 834 16.58 42.20 -3.33
N SER A 835 16.67 41.95 -4.64
CA SER A 835 17.70 42.53 -5.51
C SER A 835 17.20 42.66 -6.94
N ASN A 836 17.87 43.49 -7.74
CA ASN A 836 17.67 43.58 -9.19
C ASN A 836 18.37 42.45 -9.95
N HIS A 837 19.23 41.68 -9.28
CA HIS A 837 19.99 40.57 -9.86
C HIS A 837 19.30 39.22 -9.63
N PHE A 838 19.56 38.27 -10.52
CA PHE A 838 19.05 36.91 -10.38
C PHE A 838 19.75 36.18 -9.24
N ILE A 839 18.96 35.61 -8.33
CA ILE A 839 19.44 34.86 -7.18
C ILE A 839 19.43 33.38 -7.53
N LYS A 840 20.52 32.67 -7.22
CA LYS A 840 20.68 31.24 -7.41
C LYS A 840 20.05 30.46 -6.26
N THR A 841 20.33 30.87 -5.03
CA THR A 841 19.78 30.26 -3.81
C THR A 841 19.81 31.27 -2.65
N VAL A 842 18.99 31.01 -1.65
CA VAL A 842 18.91 31.79 -0.41
C VAL A 842 19.06 30.83 0.77
N LYS A 843 19.72 31.28 1.83
CA LYS A 843 19.95 30.48 3.04
C LYS A 843 19.57 31.30 4.27
N TRP A 844 18.72 30.74 5.13
CA TRP A 844 18.45 31.31 6.45
C TRP A 844 19.70 31.15 7.33
N LEU A 845 20.13 32.24 7.96
CA LEU A 845 21.15 32.25 9.00
C LEU A 845 20.48 32.17 10.37
N GLU A 846 21.28 32.02 11.42
CA GLU A 846 20.77 32.11 12.79
C GLU A 846 20.01 33.43 12.99
N PRO A 847 18.82 33.39 13.63
CA PRO A 847 18.06 34.60 13.95
C PRO A 847 18.88 35.55 14.81
N LEU A 848 18.66 36.86 14.65
CA LEU A 848 19.29 37.85 15.51
C LEU A 848 18.66 37.79 16.91
N GLU A 849 19.48 37.87 17.95
CA GLU A 849 18.99 37.84 19.34
C GLU A 849 18.07 39.03 19.66
N ASP A 850 17.07 38.78 20.50
CA ASP A 850 16.19 39.81 21.03
C ASP A 850 16.97 40.65 22.06
N GLN A 851 17.15 41.94 21.78
CA GLN A 851 17.75 42.88 22.73
C GLN A 851 16.70 43.27 23.77
N ASP A 852 16.36 42.37 24.69
CA ASP A 852 15.70 42.70 25.97
C ASP A 852 15.80 41.51 26.93
N ASN A 853 16.92 41.42 27.64
CA ASN A 853 17.01 41.02 29.05
C ASN A 853 18.43 41.27 29.60
N GLU A 854 18.88 42.52 29.53
CA GLU A 854 19.88 43.03 30.47
C GLU A 854 19.18 43.82 31.58
N THR A 855 18.57 43.11 32.53
CA THR A 855 18.63 43.51 33.94
C THR A 855 18.86 42.27 34.82
N GLY A 856 20.13 41.86 34.88
CA GLY A 856 20.84 41.31 36.04
C GLY A 856 20.31 40.06 36.76
N ALA A 857 21.00 38.93 36.57
CA ALA A 857 21.67 38.18 37.64
C ALA A 857 22.69 37.19 37.02
N PRO A 858 23.87 37.00 37.64
CA PRO A 858 25.05 36.44 36.97
C PRO A 858 25.03 34.91 36.91
N THR A 859 25.39 34.36 35.74
CA THR A 859 25.90 32.99 35.61
C THR A 859 27.41 32.98 35.87
N PRO A 860 27.95 32.03 36.66
CA PRO A 860 29.38 31.77 36.67
C PRO A 860 29.76 30.97 35.42
N ASP A 861 30.76 31.49 34.71
CA ASP A 861 31.42 30.90 33.56
C ASP A 861 31.99 29.51 33.84
N PHE A 862 31.87 28.63 32.85
CA PHE A 862 32.78 27.50 32.67
C PHE A 862 33.51 27.71 31.35
N ASP A 863 34.83 27.91 31.42
CA ASP A 863 35.72 27.69 30.28
C ASP A 863 37.02 26.99 30.73
N ASN A 864 37.17 25.80 30.15
CA ASN A 864 38.34 25.07 29.64
C ASN A 864 39.60 24.76 30.48
N ASP A 865 39.79 23.44 30.63
CA ASP A 865 41.01 22.62 30.42
C ASP A 865 42.19 22.70 31.42
N PRO A 866 43.13 21.73 31.42
CA PRO A 866 43.01 20.25 31.46
C PRO A 866 43.96 19.64 32.52
N VAL A 867 43.70 18.45 33.10
CA VAL A 867 44.74 17.72 33.86
C VAL A 867 44.58 16.20 33.75
N GLU A 868 45.60 15.54 33.19
CA GLU A 868 45.96 14.13 33.40
C GLU A 868 46.70 13.95 34.74
N ASP A 869 46.31 12.87 35.43
CA ASP A 869 46.95 12.04 36.46
C ASP A 869 48.04 12.59 37.41
N ASN A 870 47.78 12.41 38.71
CA ASN A 870 48.72 11.76 39.63
C ASN A 870 48.00 11.19 40.87
N ASP A 871 47.94 9.87 40.89
CA ASP A 871 48.27 8.95 41.99
C ASP A 871 47.69 9.10 43.43
N ILE A 872 46.87 8.07 43.73
CA ILE A 872 47.07 7.04 44.78
C ILE A 872 46.44 7.20 46.18
N ASN A 873 45.59 6.19 46.44
CA ASN A 873 45.11 5.57 47.69
C ASN A 873 43.79 6.00 48.35
N GLU A 874 42.77 5.18 48.04
CA GLU A 874 41.77 4.54 48.91
C GLU A 874 41.46 5.15 50.29
N VAL A 875 40.19 5.49 50.54
CA VAL A 875 39.31 4.83 51.54
C VAL A 875 37.84 5.00 51.13
N LYS A 876 37.09 3.89 51.17
CA LYS A 876 35.63 3.79 50.97
C LYS A 876 34.86 4.34 52.16
N PHE A 877 33.76 5.07 51.92
CA PHE A 877 32.59 5.06 52.80
C PHE A 877 31.28 5.17 52.00
N THR A 878 30.39 4.23 52.29
CA THR A 878 29.04 4.01 51.74
C THR A 878 27.99 4.91 52.41
N PRO A 879 26.80 5.09 51.79
CA PRO A 879 25.84 6.13 52.15
C PRO A 879 24.77 5.68 53.18
N GLU A 880 24.45 6.56 54.15
CA GLU A 880 23.25 6.55 55.02
C GLU A 880 22.26 7.60 54.48
N GLU A 881 21.01 7.29 54.07
CA GLU A 881 19.78 6.89 54.78
C GLU A 881 18.97 8.02 55.46
N THR A 882 17.69 8.13 55.10
CA THR A 882 16.51 8.28 56.00
C THR A 882 15.19 8.42 55.19
N PRO A 883 14.00 8.05 55.72
CA PRO A 883 13.63 6.81 56.42
C PRO A 883 12.30 6.18 55.94
N ALA A 884 12.14 4.88 56.19
CA ALA A 884 10.89 4.11 56.04
C ALA A 884 10.25 3.79 57.41
N ILE A 885 8.91 3.67 57.43
CA ILE A 885 8.12 3.22 58.58
C ILE A 885 8.01 1.68 58.57
N GLN A 886 8.21 1.08 59.75
CA GLN A 886 8.44 -0.34 60.02
C GLN A 886 7.16 -1.22 60.08
N PRO A 887 7.30 -2.53 59.79
CA PRO A 887 6.35 -3.58 60.14
C PRO A 887 6.72 -4.28 61.47
N GLU A 888 5.73 -4.84 62.16
CA GLU A 888 5.88 -5.55 63.44
C GLU A 888 6.17 -7.05 63.32
N VAL A 889 6.82 -7.52 64.38
CA VAL A 889 7.52 -8.78 64.66
C VAL A 889 6.60 -9.97 64.95
N LEU A 890 7.02 -11.19 64.62
CA LEU A 890 7.06 -12.34 65.57
C LEU A 890 7.91 -13.52 65.09
N LYS A 891 8.77 -14.00 66.00
CA LYS A 891 9.75 -15.11 65.88
C LYS A 891 9.17 -16.46 66.36
N LYS A 892 9.64 -17.54 65.70
CA LYS A 892 10.02 -18.93 66.16
C LYS A 892 9.37 -19.53 67.43
N PRO A 893 9.05 -20.86 67.44
CA PRO A 893 10.11 -21.89 67.61
C PRO A 893 9.93 -23.24 66.87
N GLU A 894 11.02 -24.02 66.84
CA GLU A 894 11.13 -25.47 66.49
C GLU A 894 10.41 -26.36 67.54
N THR A 895 9.86 -27.54 67.28
CA THR A 895 10.48 -28.84 66.92
C THR A 895 9.39 -29.92 66.82
N ALA A 896 9.59 -30.96 65.99
CA ALA A 896 9.39 -32.42 66.26
C ALA A 896 8.87 -33.25 65.04
N LYS A 897 9.51 -34.44 64.89
CA LYS A 897 9.44 -35.54 63.89
C LYS A 897 8.01 -36.12 63.68
N ILE A 898 7.64 -36.97 62.70
CA ILE A 898 8.11 -38.28 62.16
C ILE A 898 7.21 -38.62 60.90
N PRO A 899 7.28 -39.76 60.15
CA PRO A 899 8.28 -40.36 59.24
C PRO A 899 7.82 -40.53 57.75
N GLU A 900 8.73 -41.04 56.91
CA GLU A 900 8.50 -41.75 55.64
C GLU A 900 7.63 -43.03 55.76
N GLN A 901 6.92 -43.43 54.69
CA GLN A 901 6.87 -44.84 54.21
C GLN A 901 6.22 -45.02 52.82
N HIS A 902 7.03 -45.52 51.88
CA HIS A 902 6.80 -46.57 50.85
C HIS A 902 5.45 -46.84 50.14
N LYS A 903 5.60 -47.02 48.80
CA LYS A 903 4.93 -47.98 47.88
C LYS A 903 3.44 -47.67 47.58
N SER A 904 2.94 -47.67 46.34
CA SER A 904 2.99 -48.75 45.33
C SER A 904 2.49 -48.30 43.95
N LYS A 905 3.21 -48.70 42.89
CA LYS A 905 2.74 -49.48 41.73
C LYS A 905 1.32 -49.21 41.15
N SER A 906 1.36 -48.84 39.86
CA SER A 906 0.65 -49.42 38.70
C SER A 906 -0.88 -49.39 38.62
N THR A 907 -1.33 -48.97 37.43
CA THR A 907 -2.46 -49.50 36.62
C THR A 907 -3.85 -49.28 37.19
N SER A 908 -4.92 -49.06 36.44
CA SER A 908 -5.21 -49.00 35.00
C SER A 908 -6.72 -48.79 34.91
N GLY A 909 -7.21 -48.08 33.90
CA GLY A 909 -8.61 -48.20 33.48
C GLY A 909 -9.59 -47.51 34.44
N GLU A 910 -10.78 -47.09 34.05
CA GLU A 910 -11.54 -47.30 32.84
C GLU A 910 -12.51 -46.10 32.74
N LYS A 911 -12.82 -45.75 31.48
CA LYS A 911 -14.06 -45.14 31.00
C LYS A 911 -15.32 -45.83 31.60
N PRO A 912 -16.58 -45.36 31.44
CA PRO A 912 -17.06 -44.69 30.22
C PRO A 912 -18.18 -43.65 30.39
N GLU A 913 -18.47 -42.93 29.30
CA GLU A 913 -19.80 -42.88 28.64
C GLU A 913 -20.67 -41.69 29.13
N GLN A 914 -21.38 -40.93 28.31
CA GLN A 914 -21.56 -40.86 26.85
C GLN A 914 -22.40 -39.60 26.56
N MET A 915 -22.22 -39.02 25.36
CA MET A 915 -23.22 -38.26 24.56
C MET A 915 -23.78 -36.93 25.14
N SER A 916 -24.00 -35.85 24.40
CA SER A 916 -23.99 -35.57 22.96
C SER A 916 -24.07 -34.05 22.71
N LEU A 917 -23.51 -33.62 21.57
CA LEU A 917 -24.01 -32.57 20.65
C LEU A 917 -24.36 -31.18 21.24
N PHE A 918 -23.50 -30.18 20.98
CA PHE A 918 -23.75 -29.08 20.02
C PHE A 918 -22.46 -28.30 19.76
#